data_AF-A0A0H5DRJ1-F1
#
_entry.id   AF-A0A0H5DRJ1-F1
#
_cell.length_a   1.000
_cell.length_b   1.000
_cell.length_c   1.000
_cell.angle_alpha   90.00
_cell.angle_beta   90.00
_cell.angle_gamma   90.00
#
_symmetry.space_group_name_H-M   'P 1'
#
loop_
_entity.id
_entity.type
_entity.pdbx_description
1 polymer ?
#
loop_
_entity_poly.entity_id
_entity_poly.type
_entity_poly.pdbx_seq_one_letter_code
_entity_poly.pdbx_strand_id
1 'polypeptide(L)'
;MNQDAKAKETAGPNLKSGTILLWTSIGPILLLLAALIGSLQQSAFIPWLGGIAALSALIVFFLGFRGTLLAALLFGSALSYQWATHGFSEGPFPFLLAISYFLGVLVFSLGLSESRALFDEMEKESKSRLSALWKLEEKTRNEEKRFGQELAKQQKNPVDAKDQEKELQLKKLQKELEDERREKESGLKQLEELKARLESASRDRQQEEERDLRVQQEHEKALAALKSELAEANRQLQDHESEEIRQRTIQKEMSSMIERLTEEQEVLTDALVKGEETAQSQLEKSAALQKAMEELEEKLLEKEEKFNTLSQELQQIGHGYKEKEFVLRGILQEANARNAQLERELKDLRSKSSVQSASQESLDAKEQEIRELKERQAEITRELAERKVEIEQAETLKERIKALEEERELLSAERESVIAAKEAEVESVKGQLKSLQEELERQAEERRAADEERIKALEEEKELLSAERESVIAAKEAEVQSVKDQLKSLQEELERQAEERRAADEERIKALEEEKELLSAERESVIAAKEAEVQSVTDQLKSLKEELERQAEERRAADEERIKALEEEKELLSAERESVIAAKEAEVESVKDQLKSLQEELERQAEERRAADEQMLDVLKAENEQYLQKHESLKLSLEEKQAEVSSLRTELERQIERAAAAEVVVEGSPKEMKKKMDAAIKERDKFKEILGELKTLRKEDTKKLKEVQAQLKQLKQQFADKSEALDDSRKSLFHMQEKLLILQREAEERPDSDRSEVERLLERQIGKMERERKELLIEHQEEVTALQEIIDALSSRQPQDALTS
;
A
#
# COMPACT_ATOMS: atom_id res chain seq x y z
N MET A 1 41.78 16.43 63.46
CA MET A 1 40.97 15.22 63.18
C MET A 1 39.51 15.66 63.11
N ASN A 2 38.78 15.21 62.09
CA ASN A 2 37.46 15.69 61.60
C ASN A 2 37.47 16.94 60.70
N GLN A 3 38.11 16.81 59.52
CA GLN A 3 37.83 17.67 58.36
C GLN A 3 37.33 16.90 57.12
N ASP A 4 37.16 15.57 57.17
CA ASP A 4 36.78 14.76 56.00
C ASP A 4 35.25 14.50 55.83
N ALA A 5 34.39 15.22 56.55
CA ALA A 5 32.94 14.95 56.51
C ALA A 5 32.11 15.96 55.69
N LYS A 6 32.72 16.92 54.97
CA LYS A 6 31.97 18.06 54.39
C LYS A 6 31.99 18.21 52.86
N ALA A 7 32.44 17.19 52.12
CA ALA A 7 32.61 17.29 50.67
C ALA A 7 31.68 16.38 49.82
N LYS A 8 30.51 15.97 50.33
CA LYS A 8 29.61 15.04 49.61
C LYS A 8 28.16 15.50 49.38
N GLU A 9 27.83 16.76 49.61
CA GLU A 9 26.45 17.27 49.55
C GLU A 9 26.29 18.49 48.61
N THR A 10 26.71 18.38 47.34
CA THR A 10 26.33 19.37 46.29
C THR A 10 26.19 18.75 44.89
N ALA A 11 25.78 17.48 44.78
CA ALA A 11 25.28 16.95 43.51
C ALA A 11 23.82 17.40 43.34
N GLY A 12 23.61 18.48 42.58
CA GLY A 12 22.30 19.12 42.41
C GLY A 12 21.21 18.18 41.86
N PRO A 13 19.96 18.29 42.34
CA PRO A 13 18.85 17.41 41.95
C PRO A 13 18.26 17.67 40.55
N ASN A 14 18.83 18.56 39.75
CA ASN A 14 18.16 19.12 38.57
C ASN A 14 18.01 18.17 37.36
N LEU A 15 18.69 17.04 37.30
CA LEU A 15 18.58 16.10 36.16
C LEU A 15 17.44 15.08 36.29
N LYS A 16 16.92 14.81 37.50
CA LYS A 16 15.87 13.79 37.69
C LYS A 16 14.45 14.32 37.47
N SER A 17 14.22 15.62 37.69
CA SER A 17 12.90 16.24 37.56
C SER A 17 12.36 16.22 36.12
N GLY A 18 13.22 16.46 35.13
CA GLY A 18 12.80 16.48 33.72
C GLY A 18 12.33 15.13 33.19
N THR A 19 12.99 14.04 33.60
CA THR A 19 12.63 12.68 33.18
C THR A 19 11.28 12.25 33.76
N ILE A 20 10.92 12.71 34.95
CA ILE A 20 9.67 12.33 35.63
C ILE A 20 8.46 13.03 35.00
N LEU A 21 8.62 14.29 34.58
CA LEU A 21 7.62 15.03 33.81
C LEU A 21 7.39 14.41 32.41
N LEU A 22 8.43 13.81 31.83
CA LEU A 22 8.33 13.10 30.56
C LEU A 22 7.50 11.81 30.70
N TRP A 23 7.79 10.96 31.69
CA TRP A 23 7.07 9.67 31.83
C TRP A 23 5.59 9.83 32.22
N THR A 24 5.28 10.85 33.02
CA THR A 24 3.90 11.17 33.42
C THR A 24 3.04 11.69 32.28
N SER A 25 3.64 12.33 31.29
CA SER A 25 2.96 12.82 30.09
C SER A 25 2.91 11.78 28.97
N ILE A 26 3.91 10.90 28.83
CA ILE A 26 3.92 9.83 27.82
C ILE A 26 2.79 8.80 28.04
N GLY A 27 2.51 8.40 29.27
CA GLY A 27 1.48 7.38 29.56
C GLY A 27 0.09 7.72 29.00
N PRO A 28 -0.48 8.90 29.30
CA PRO A 28 -1.76 9.34 28.75
C PRO A 28 -1.75 9.49 27.21
N ILE A 29 -0.62 9.93 26.63
CA ILE A 29 -0.47 10.05 25.17
C ILE A 29 -0.53 8.66 24.52
N LEU A 30 0.15 7.66 25.07
CA LEU A 30 0.09 6.28 24.58
C LEU A 30 -1.32 5.70 24.68
N LEU A 31 -2.06 6.00 25.75
CA LEU A 31 -3.46 5.57 25.89
C LEU A 31 -4.38 6.24 24.86
N LEU A 32 -4.19 7.54 24.57
CA LEU A 32 -4.92 8.24 23.53
C LEU A 32 -4.57 7.73 22.13
N LEU A 33 -3.30 7.42 21.87
CA LEU A 33 -2.85 6.86 20.60
C LEU A 33 -3.44 5.45 20.39
N ALA A 34 -3.45 4.60 21.43
CA ALA A 34 -4.09 3.29 21.37
C ALA A 34 -5.61 3.40 21.16
N ALA A 35 -6.27 4.41 21.75
CA ALA A 35 -7.68 4.73 21.52
C ALA A 35 -7.97 5.18 20.09
N LEU A 36 -7.08 6.00 19.51
CA LEU A 36 -7.20 6.48 18.14
C LEU A 36 -6.93 5.38 17.10
N ILE A 37 -5.93 4.53 17.33
CA ILE A 37 -5.69 3.34 16.50
C ILE A 37 -6.88 2.39 16.60
N GLY A 38 -7.45 2.25 17.79
CA GLY A 38 -8.64 1.45 18.02
C GLY A 38 -9.89 1.97 17.29
N SER A 39 -10.13 3.28 17.28
CA SER A 39 -11.34 3.87 16.66
C SER A 39 -11.39 3.72 15.14
N LEU A 40 -10.25 3.48 14.50
CA LEU A 40 -10.17 3.21 13.06
C LEU A 40 -10.66 1.80 12.68
N GLN A 41 -10.83 0.90 13.65
CA GLN A 41 -11.31 -0.47 13.39
C GLN A 41 -12.74 -0.68 13.91
N GLN A 42 -13.57 -1.31 13.07
CA GLN A 42 -15.00 -1.58 13.35
C GLN A 42 -15.23 -2.80 14.26
N SER A 43 -14.28 -3.16 15.14
CA SER A 43 -14.49 -4.27 16.07
C SER A 43 -15.27 -3.82 17.31
N ALA A 44 -16.35 -4.52 17.62
CA ALA A 44 -17.17 -4.28 18.81
C ALA A 44 -16.40 -4.47 20.13
N PHE A 45 -15.25 -5.15 20.11
CA PHE A 45 -14.40 -5.37 21.27
C PHE A 45 -13.55 -4.15 21.65
N ILE A 46 -13.24 -3.29 20.68
CA ILE A 46 -12.30 -2.17 20.87
C ILE A 46 -12.85 -1.09 21.83
N PRO A 47 -14.12 -0.66 21.74
CA PRO A 47 -14.70 0.26 22.73
C PRO A 47 -14.65 -0.30 24.16
N TRP A 48 -14.80 -1.63 24.30
CA TRP A 48 -14.74 -2.29 25.60
C TRP A 48 -13.32 -2.28 26.18
N LEU A 49 -12.29 -2.53 25.35
CA LEU A 49 -10.88 -2.39 25.75
C LEU A 49 -10.55 -0.96 26.19
N GLY A 50 -11.04 0.05 25.47
CA GLY A 50 -10.88 1.45 25.86
C GLY A 50 -11.52 1.75 27.22
N GLY A 51 -12.72 1.21 27.47
CA GLY A 51 -13.39 1.30 28.77
C GLY A 51 -12.60 0.65 29.91
N ILE A 52 -12.02 -0.53 29.68
CA ILE A 52 -11.17 -1.21 30.66
C ILE A 52 -9.88 -0.44 30.91
N ALA A 53 -9.26 0.13 29.88
CA ALA A 53 -8.07 0.95 30.01
C ALA A 53 -8.34 2.20 30.87
N ALA A 54 -9.46 2.90 30.63
CA ALA A 54 -9.87 4.07 31.41
C ALA A 54 -10.16 3.70 32.87
N LEU A 55 -10.90 2.61 33.11
CA LEU A 55 -11.18 2.10 34.46
C LEU A 55 -9.88 1.71 35.18
N SER A 56 -8.96 1.05 34.48
CA SER A 56 -7.66 0.63 35.00
C SER A 56 -6.76 1.83 35.35
N ALA A 57 -6.73 2.86 34.51
CA ALA A 57 -6.01 4.11 34.80
C ALA A 57 -6.58 4.80 36.06
N LEU A 58 -7.90 4.79 36.24
CA LEU A 58 -8.56 5.36 37.42
C LEU A 58 -8.25 4.55 38.69
N ILE A 59 -8.29 3.21 38.60
CA ILE A 59 -7.88 2.31 39.67
C ILE A 59 -6.42 2.56 40.07
N VAL A 60 -5.52 2.66 39.10
CA VAL A 60 -4.10 2.98 39.32
C VAL A 60 -3.93 4.35 39.98
N PHE A 61 -4.71 5.34 39.54
CA PHE A 61 -4.66 6.68 40.13
C PHE A 61 -5.00 6.65 41.63
N PHE A 62 -6.04 5.92 42.05
CA PHE A 62 -6.41 5.86 43.48
C PHE A 62 -5.54 4.91 44.30
N LEU A 63 -5.21 3.72 43.78
CA LEU A 63 -4.55 2.65 44.54
C LEU A 63 -3.03 2.60 44.35
N GLY A 64 -2.45 3.44 43.49
CA GLY A 64 -1.03 3.44 43.17
C GLY A 64 -0.58 2.11 42.56
N PHE A 65 0.59 1.62 42.95
CA PHE A 65 1.16 0.36 42.44
C PHE A 65 0.25 -0.87 42.68
N ARG A 66 -0.54 -0.87 43.76
CA ARG A 66 -1.54 -1.92 44.01
C ARG A 66 -2.64 -1.92 42.95
N GLY A 67 -2.97 -0.74 42.43
CA GLY A 67 -3.88 -0.58 41.30
C GLY A 67 -3.32 -1.14 40.00
N THR A 68 -1.99 -1.13 39.80
CA THR A 68 -1.36 -1.72 38.61
C THR A 68 -1.53 -3.24 38.57
N LEU A 69 -1.43 -3.90 39.72
CA LEU A 69 -1.70 -5.34 39.82
C LEU A 69 -3.18 -5.66 39.53
N LEU A 70 -4.09 -4.81 40.01
CA LEU A 70 -5.52 -4.98 39.74
C LEU A 70 -5.86 -4.72 38.26
N ALA A 71 -5.22 -3.72 37.65
CA ALA A 71 -5.30 -3.45 36.21
C ALA A 71 -4.78 -4.63 35.38
N ALA A 72 -3.65 -5.22 35.78
CA ALA A 72 -3.10 -6.42 35.12
C ALA A 72 -4.08 -7.60 35.17
N LEU A 73 -4.78 -7.80 36.30
CA LEU A 73 -5.82 -8.82 36.42
C LEU A 73 -7.03 -8.53 35.54
N LEU A 74 -7.46 -7.27 35.43
CA LEU A 74 -8.56 -6.87 34.55
C LEU A 74 -8.22 -7.06 33.07
N PHE A 75 -7.02 -6.67 32.64
CA PHE A 75 -6.55 -6.92 31.27
C PHE A 75 -6.35 -8.41 30.99
N GLY A 76 -5.83 -9.17 31.96
CA GLY A 76 -5.69 -10.62 31.85
C GLY A 76 -7.04 -11.33 31.71
N SER A 77 -8.06 -10.90 32.46
CA SER A 77 -9.41 -11.47 32.35
C SER A 77 -10.08 -11.09 31.02
N ALA A 78 -9.89 -9.85 30.55
CA ALA A 78 -10.38 -9.37 29.26
C ALA A 78 -9.77 -10.15 28.08
N LEU A 79 -8.45 -10.37 28.12
CA LEU A 79 -7.73 -11.18 27.14
C LEU A 79 -8.16 -12.65 27.18
N SER A 80 -8.34 -13.20 28.39
CA SER A 80 -8.81 -14.59 28.55
C SER A 80 -10.23 -14.77 28.03
N TYR A 81 -11.11 -13.79 28.28
CA TYR A 81 -12.49 -13.78 27.77
C TYR A 81 -12.51 -13.68 26.24
N GLN A 82 -11.71 -12.79 25.65
CA GLN A 82 -11.63 -12.64 24.19
C GLN A 82 -11.09 -13.91 23.54
N TRP A 83 -10.04 -14.50 24.12
CA TRP A 83 -9.48 -15.75 23.62
C TRP A 83 -10.46 -16.91 23.70
N ALA A 84 -11.26 -16.98 24.78
CA ALA A 84 -12.27 -18.02 24.96
C ALA A 84 -13.50 -17.85 24.04
N THR A 85 -13.86 -16.63 23.67
CA THR A 85 -15.09 -16.35 22.90
C THR A 85 -14.87 -16.31 21.40
N HIS A 86 -13.75 -15.72 20.93
CA HIS A 86 -13.51 -15.49 19.50
C HIS A 86 -12.35 -16.33 18.94
N GLY A 87 -11.61 -17.06 19.79
CA GLY A 87 -10.44 -17.82 19.34
C GLY A 87 -9.35 -16.93 18.74
N PHE A 88 -8.35 -17.54 18.09
CA PHE A 88 -7.27 -16.79 17.42
C PHE A 88 -7.66 -16.30 16.01
N SER A 89 -8.93 -16.47 15.61
CA SER A 89 -9.38 -16.27 14.22
C SER A 89 -9.56 -14.81 13.80
N GLU A 90 -9.69 -13.87 14.75
CA GLU A 90 -9.76 -12.43 14.45
C GLU A 90 -8.37 -11.77 14.28
N GLY A 91 -7.31 -12.59 14.23
CA GLY A 91 -5.93 -12.15 14.06
C GLY A 91 -5.28 -11.64 15.36
N PRO A 92 -3.97 -11.38 15.35
CA PRO A 92 -3.21 -10.99 16.54
C PRO A 92 -3.48 -9.53 16.98
N PHE A 93 -4.24 -8.77 16.20
CA PHE A 93 -4.38 -7.32 16.38
C PHE A 93 -5.09 -6.91 17.69
N PRO A 94 -6.25 -7.49 18.09
CA PRO A 94 -6.89 -7.15 19.37
C PRO A 94 -6.00 -7.48 20.58
N PHE A 95 -5.18 -8.53 20.45
CA PHE A 95 -4.20 -8.92 21.47
C PHE A 95 -3.07 -7.90 21.60
N LEU A 96 -2.49 -7.47 20.46
CA LEU A 96 -1.47 -6.42 20.44
C LEU A 96 -2.02 -5.09 20.95
N LEU A 97 -3.26 -4.75 20.60
CA LEU A 97 -3.93 -3.54 21.07
C LEU A 97 -4.16 -3.60 22.59
N ALA A 98 -4.62 -4.72 23.14
CA ALA A 98 -4.75 -4.92 24.58
C ALA A 98 -3.41 -4.82 25.32
N ILE A 99 -2.32 -5.36 24.75
CA ILE A 99 -0.95 -5.18 25.27
C ILE A 99 -0.55 -3.71 25.27
N SER A 100 -0.86 -2.97 24.19
CA SER A 100 -0.54 -1.54 24.09
C SER A 100 -1.25 -0.71 25.16
N TYR A 101 -2.54 -0.98 25.43
CA TYR A 101 -3.28 -0.33 26.50
C TYR A 101 -2.72 -0.69 27.87
N PHE A 102 -2.36 -1.97 28.09
CA PHE A 102 -1.75 -2.40 29.35
C PHE A 102 -0.40 -1.73 29.58
N LEU A 103 0.45 -1.64 28.56
CA LEU A 103 1.73 -0.90 28.62
C LEU A 103 1.50 0.59 28.92
N GLY A 104 0.51 1.21 28.28
CA GLY A 104 0.13 2.60 28.56
C GLY A 104 -0.27 2.81 30.03
N VAL A 105 -1.11 1.93 30.58
CA VAL A 105 -1.49 1.95 32.01
C VAL A 105 -0.28 1.70 32.92
N LEU A 106 0.63 0.80 32.54
CA LEU A 106 1.82 0.48 33.31
C LEU A 106 2.78 1.68 33.37
N VAL A 107 3.08 2.31 32.23
CA VAL A 107 3.90 3.52 32.14
C VAL A 107 3.27 4.65 32.95
N PHE A 108 1.95 4.85 32.82
CA PHE A 108 1.22 5.83 33.64
C PHE A 108 1.34 5.54 35.15
N SER A 109 1.28 4.27 35.54
CA SER A 109 1.42 3.87 36.95
C SER A 109 2.82 4.15 37.51
N LEU A 110 3.87 3.91 36.71
CA LEU A 110 5.24 4.21 37.09
C LEU A 110 5.45 5.72 37.23
N GLY A 111 4.97 6.50 36.26
CA GLY A 111 5.02 7.97 36.31
C GLY A 111 4.31 8.55 37.54
N LEU A 112 3.13 8.01 37.90
CA LEU A 112 2.42 8.43 39.12
C LEU A 112 3.19 8.06 40.40
N SER A 113 3.84 6.90 40.43
CA SER A 113 4.62 6.47 41.60
C SER A 113 5.83 7.37 41.85
N GLU A 114 6.53 7.76 40.78
CA GLU A 114 7.65 8.69 40.84
C GLU A 114 7.20 10.12 41.17
N SER A 115 6.07 10.56 40.61
CA SER A 115 5.47 11.86 40.94
C SER A 115 5.13 11.96 42.43
N ARG A 116 4.53 10.92 43.01
CA ARG A 116 4.24 10.88 44.45
C ARG A 116 5.50 10.94 45.29
N ALA A 117 6.55 10.22 44.90
CA ALA A 117 7.84 10.28 45.59
C ALA A 117 8.44 11.69 45.56
N LEU A 118 8.36 12.40 44.43
CA LEU A 118 8.78 13.80 44.32
C LEU A 118 7.92 14.74 45.17
N PHE A 119 6.60 14.55 45.18
CA PHE A 119 5.71 15.37 46.02
C PHE A 119 6.02 15.17 47.50
N ASP A 120 6.25 13.94 47.95
CA ASP A 120 6.65 13.65 49.33
C ASP A 120 8.02 14.27 49.66
N GLU A 121 8.95 14.30 48.71
CA GLU A 121 10.27 14.95 48.86
C GLU A 121 10.14 16.48 48.93
N MET A 122 9.36 17.09 48.05
CA MET A 122 9.06 18.52 48.10
C MET A 122 8.28 18.90 49.36
N GLU A 123 7.37 18.05 49.85
CA GLU A 123 6.66 18.31 51.09
C GLU A 123 7.61 18.24 52.30
N LYS A 124 8.54 17.27 52.31
CA LYS A 124 9.60 17.20 53.33
C LYS A 124 10.53 18.42 53.26
N GLU A 125 10.93 18.83 52.07
CA GLU A 125 11.79 20.00 51.89
C GLU A 125 11.07 21.29 52.29
N SER A 126 9.80 21.44 51.89
CA SER A 126 8.94 22.56 52.27
C SER A 126 8.75 22.64 53.78
N LYS A 127 8.43 21.51 54.46
CA LYS A 127 8.35 21.45 55.93
C LYS A 127 9.69 21.76 56.59
N SER A 128 10.80 21.32 56.01
CA SER A 128 12.16 21.65 56.49
C SER A 128 12.43 23.16 56.39
N ARG A 129 12.16 23.77 55.23
CA ARG A 129 12.30 25.22 54.99
C ARG A 129 11.38 26.03 55.91
N LEU A 130 10.14 25.60 56.11
CA LEU A 130 9.21 26.21 57.06
C LEU A 130 9.72 26.13 58.49
N SER A 131 10.28 24.98 58.91
CA SER A 131 10.88 24.85 60.24
C SER A 131 12.12 25.73 60.42
N ALA A 132 12.90 25.94 59.36
CA ALA A 132 14.06 26.83 59.35
C ALA A 132 13.63 28.30 59.46
N LEU A 133 12.57 28.70 58.76
CA LEU A 133 11.98 30.03 58.86
C LEU A 133 11.40 30.30 60.25
N TRP A 134 10.69 29.34 60.84
CA TRP A 134 10.20 29.46 62.22
C TRP A 134 11.33 29.68 63.23
N LYS A 135 12.46 28.99 63.08
CA LYS A 135 13.64 29.20 63.93
C LYS A 135 14.29 30.56 63.72
N LEU A 136 14.21 31.12 62.51
CA LEU A 136 14.75 32.44 62.18
C LEU A 136 13.89 33.55 62.79
N GLU A 137 12.57 33.39 62.73
CA GLU A 137 11.59 34.30 63.33
C GLU A 137 11.65 34.28 64.87
N GLU A 138 11.88 33.12 65.47
CA GLU A 138 12.08 33.03 66.92
C GLU A 138 13.39 33.71 67.37
N LYS A 139 14.42 33.72 66.51
CA LYS A 139 15.69 34.38 66.78
C LYS A 139 15.56 35.91 66.72
N THR A 140 14.88 36.45 65.69
CA THR A 140 14.64 37.90 65.57
C THR A 140 13.78 38.42 66.72
N ARG A 141 12.75 37.67 67.14
CA ARG A 141 11.89 38.03 68.28
C ARG A 141 12.62 38.04 69.63
N ASN A 142 13.66 37.22 69.78
CA ASN A 142 14.49 37.21 70.98
C ASN A 142 15.52 38.36 71.01
N GLU A 143 15.98 38.82 69.84
CA GLU A 143 16.83 40.01 69.72
C GLU A 143 16.05 41.30 70.01
N GLU A 144 14.79 41.38 69.57
CA GLU A 144 13.88 42.50 69.86
C GLU A 144 13.59 42.66 71.37
N LYS A 145 13.41 41.54 72.08
CA LYS A 145 13.22 41.54 73.55
C LYS A 145 14.47 42.00 74.31
N ARG A 146 15.68 41.78 73.76
CA ARG A 146 16.92 42.30 74.35
C ARG A 146 17.02 43.81 74.18
N PHE A 147 16.64 44.32 73.01
CA PHE A 147 16.63 45.76 72.73
C PHE A 147 15.63 46.53 73.61
N GLY A 148 14.44 45.96 73.84
CA GLY A 148 13.44 46.54 74.75
C GLY A 148 13.87 46.57 76.24
N GLN A 149 14.73 45.64 76.68
CA GLN A 149 15.26 45.62 78.05
C GLN A 149 16.39 46.63 78.29
N GLU A 150 17.06 47.11 77.24
CA GLU A 150 18.10 48.14 77.34
C GLU A 150 17.51 49.56 77.42
N LEU A 151 16.40 49.82 76.73
CA LEU A 151 15.67 51.10 76.79
C LEU A 151 14.99 51.36 78.15
N ALA A 152 14.60 50.30 78.87
CA ALA A 152 13.94 50.42 80.18
C ALA A 152 14.88 50.83 81.34
N LYS A 153 16.20 50.95 81.11
CA LYS A 153 17.19 51.27 82.15
C LYS A 153 17.61 52.75 82.21
N GLN A 154 17.12 53.63 81.33
CA GLN A 154 17.63 55.01 81.21
C GLN A 154 16.74 56.15 81.75
N GLN A 155 15.60 55.90 82.39
CA GLN A 155 14.79 56.99 82.99
C GLN A 155 14.41 56.71 84.44
N LYS A 156 15.18 57.28 85.38
CA LYS A 156 14.78 57.48 86.79
C LYS A 156 15.66 58.53 87.48
N ASN A 157 15.11 59.71 87.76
CA ASN A 157 15.10 60.34 89.09
C ASN A 157 14.55 61.80 89.06
N PRO A 158 13.59 62.16 89.93
CA PRO A 158 13.09 63.52 90.16
C PRO A 158 13.42 64.05 91.58
N VAL A 159 13.51 65.37 91.81
CA VAL A 159 13.52 65.95 93.18
C VAL A 159 12.88 67.36 93.23
N ASP A 160 11.97 67.55 94.20
CA ASP A 160 11.21 68.77 94.53
C ASP A 160 11.76 69.55 95.76
N ALA A 161 11.75 70.89 95.61
CA ALA A 161 11.35 72.03 96.51
C ALA A 161 11.83 72.25 97.98
N LYS A 162 12.27 73.50 98.28
CA LYS A 162 11.85 74.35 99.45
C LYS A 162 12.35 75.83 99.46
N ASP A 163 11.52 76.72 98.91
CA ASP A 163 10.94 77.99 99.41
C ASP A 163 11.73 78.93 100.34
N GLN A 164 12.74 79.59 99.78
CA GLN A 164 12.95 81.05 99.87
C GLN A 164 13.97 81.52 98.81
N GLU A 165 14.58 80.55 98.15
CA GLU A 165 15.33 80.64 96.88
C GLU A 165 14.39 80.73 95.65
N LYS A 166 13.07 80.74 95.84
CA LYS A 166 12.05 80.51 94.80
C LYS A 166 11.87 81.63 93.78
N GLU A 167 12.22 82.88 94.04
CA GLU A 167 12.17 83.94 93.01
C GLU A 167 13.42 83.94 92.12
N LEU A 168 14.57 83.53 92.67
CA LEU A 168 15.84 83.38 91.93
C LEU A 168 15.90 82.03 91.21
N GLN A 169 15.28 81.01 91.78
CA GLN A 169 15.02 79.73 91.13
C GLN A 169 13.84 79.79 90.17
N LEU A 170 12.82 80.66 90.31
CA LEU A 170 11.84 80.87 89.24
C LEU A 170 12.48 81.51 88.02
N LYS A 171 13.41 82.46 88.20
CA LYS A 171 14.18 83.00 87.07
C LYS A 171 15.18 82.00 86.50
N LYS A 172 15.84 81.19 87.32
CA LYS A 172 16.71 80.11 86.83
C LYS A 172 15.93 78.96 86.18
N LEU A 173 14.77 78.59 86.70
CA LEU A 173 13.88 77.57 86.14
C LEU A 173 13.12 78.10 84.95
N GLN A 174 12.75 79.39 84.89
CA GLN A 174 12.23 80.00 83.67
C GLN A 174 13.32 80.03 82.60
N LYS A 175 14.56 80.34 82.99
CA LYS A 175 15.69 80.29 82.07
C LYS A 175 16.03 78.86 81.66
N GLU A 176 16.05 77.88 82.56
CA GLU A 176 16.22 76.46 82.25
C GLU A 176 15.03 75.88 81.49
N LEU A 177 13.81 76.38 81.70
CA LEU A 177 12.61 75.93 80.97
C LEU A 177 12.50 76.62 79.61
N GLU A 178 13.02 77.83 79.46
CA GLU A 178 13.26 78.49 78.18
C GLU A 178 14.42 77.84 77.43
N ASP A 179 15.50 77.46 78.12
CA ASP A 179 16.64 76.76 77.55
C ASP A 179 16.24 75.33 77.17
N GLU A 180 15.44 74.61 77.99
CA GLU A 180 14.84 73.32 77.62
C GLU A 180 13.80 73.47 76.51
N ARG A 181 13.04 74.58 76.45
CA ARG A 181 12.13 74.84 75.33
C ARG A 181 12.92 75.11 74.06
N ARG A 182 14.00 75.88 74.12
CA ARG A 182 14.93 76.09 72.99
C ARG A 182 15.61 74.80 72.58
N GLU A 183 15.98 73.95 73.54
CA GLU A 183 16.58 72.65 73.27
C GLU A 183 15.55 71.70 72.64
N LYS A 184 14.30 71.68 73.13
CA LYS A 184 13.18 70.93 72.54
C LYS A 184 12.77 71.47 71.17
N GLU A 185 12.79 72.78 70.96
CA GLU A 185 12.53 73.41 69.67
C GLU A 185 13.67 73.13 68.69
N SER A 186 14.93 73.14 69.14
CA SER A 186 16.07 72.74 68.33
C SER A 186 16.03 71.25 67.99
N GLY A 187 15.60 70.41 68.94
CA GLY A 187 15.38 68.98 68.74
C GLY A 187 14.22 68.69 67.80
N LEU A 188 13.15 69.48 67.86
CA LEU A 188 12.01 69.40 66.92
C LEU A 188 12.42 69.85 65.52
N LYS A 189 13.20 70.92 65.38
CA LYS A 189 13.77 71.35 64.09
C LYS A 189 14.70 70.28 63.51
N GLN A 190 15.55 69.67 64.32
CA GLN A 190 16.37 68.52 63.91
C GLN A 190 15.52 67.31 63.53
N LEU A 191 14.39 67.07 64.21
CA LEU A 191 13.45 65.99 63.89
C LEU A 191 12.71 66.26 62.58
N GLU A 192 12.31 67.50 62.33
CA GLU A 192 11.70 67.92 61.06
C GLU A 192 12.71 67.84 59.91
N GLU A 193 13.96 68.24 60.14
CA GLU A 193 15.03 68.11 59.15
C GLU A 193 15.35 66.64 58.87
N LEU A 194 15.44 65.79 59.90
CA LEU A 194 15.63 64.35 59.75
C LEU A 194 14.43 63.69 59.06
N LYS A 195 13.21 64.15 59.33
CA LYS A 195 12.01 63.68 58.65
C LYS A 195 12.01 64.10 57.17
N ALA A 196 12.39 65.34 56.87
CA ALA A 196 12.53 65.81 55.49
C ALA A 196 13.61 65.04 54.72
N ARG A 197 14.76 64.75 55.36
CA ARG A 197 15.83 63.91 54.79
C ARG A 197 15.38 62.46 54.60
N LEU A 198 14.60 61.92 55.52
CA LEU A 198 14.03 60.57 55.40
C LEU A 198 13.01 60.51 54.25
N GLU A 199 12.15 61.52 54.12
CA GLU A 199 11.18 61.62 53.04
C GLU A 199 11.88 61.79 51.67
N SER A 200 12.94 62.59 51.57
CA SER A 200 13.72 62.70 50.32
C SER A 200 14.40 61.38 49.97
N ALA A 201 15.08 60.75 50.94
CA ALA A 201 15.72 59.45 50.73
C ALA A 201 14.72 58.34 50.36
N SER A 202 13.48 58.42 50.87
CA SER A 202 12.42 57.48 50.50
C SER A 202 11.94 57.67 49.06
N ARG A 203 11.85 58.92 48.57
CA ARG A 203 11.51 59.22 47.17
C ARG A 203 12.64 58.81 46.23
N ASP A 204 13.89 59.03 46.61
CA ASP A 204 15.05 58.63 45.81
C ASP A 204 15.11 57.11 45.66
N ARG A 205 14.87 56.36 46.76
CA ARG A 205 14.74 54.89 46.69
C ARG A 205 13.59 54.42 45.80
N GLN A 206 12.44 55.08 45.86
CA GLN A 206 11.31 54.75 44.98
C GLN A 206 11.65 55.00 43.51
N GLN A 207 12.37 56.08 43.20
CA GLN A 207 12.83 56.34 41.82
C GLN A 207 13.88 55.33 41.37
N GLU A 208 14.75 54.87 42.26
CA GLU A 208 15.75 53.85 41.98
C GLU A 208 15.08 52.48 41.72
N GLU A 209 14.11 52.08 42.55
CA GLU A 209 13.29 50.88 42.32
C GLU A 209 12.50 50.95 41.01
N GLU A 210 11.94 52.11 40.64
CA GLU A 210 11.28 52.29 39.34
C GLU A 210 12.25 52.18 38.15
N ARG A 211 13.48 52.66 38.29
CA ARG A 211 14.53 52.52 37.26
C ARG A 211 14.94 51.06 37.11
N ASP A 212 15.16 50.36 38.22
CA ASP A 212 15.51 48.94 38.22
C ASP A 212 14.40 48.09 37.61
N LEU A 213 13.12 48.41 37.89
CA LEU A 213 11.98 47.76 37.24
C LEU A 213 11.93 48.01 35.73
N ARG A 214 12.25 49.21 35.26
CA ARG A 214 12.32 49.50 33.81
C ARG A 214 13.45 48.72 33.14
N VAL A 215 14.63 48.68 33.77
CA VAL A 215 15.79 47.92 33.27
C VAL A 215 15.47 46.42 33.25
N GLN A 216 14.80 45.89 34.28
CA GLN A 216 14.32 44.50 34.29
C GLN A 216 13.31 44.22 33.17
N GLN A 217 12.35 45.12 32.93
CA GLN A 217 11.40 44.98 31.82
C GLN A 217 12.08 45.02 30.45
N GLU A 218 13.11 45.84 30.27
CA GLU A 218 13.90 45.88 29.03
C GLU A 218 14.72 44.60 28.86
N HIS A 219 15.33 44.08 29.93
CA HIS A 219 16.01 42.78 29.90
C HIS A 219 15.05 41.62 29.61
N GLU A 220 13.84 41.62 30.17
CA GLU A 220 12.82 40.62 29.86
C GLU A 220 12.35 40.70 28.40
N LYS A 221 12.18 41.91 27.86
CA LYS A 221 11.87 42.10 26.43
C LYS A 221 13.00 41.61 25.54
N ALA A 222 14.25 41.91 25.88
CA ALA A 222 15.42 41.43 25.14
C ALA A 222 15.55 39.90 25.21
N LEU A 223 15.31 39.29 26.38
CA LEU A 223 15.27 37.84 26.54
C LEU A 223 14.12 37.19 25.76
N ALA A 224 12.95 37.85 25.69
CA ALA A 224 11.83 37.38 24.88
C ALA A 224 12.15 37.44 23.38
N ALA A 225 12.80 38.51 22.91
CA ALA A 225 13.25 38.64 21.53
C ALA A 225 14.28 37.56 21.18
N LEU A 226 15.30 37.35 22.02
CA LEU A 226 16.30 36.29 21.82
C LEU A 226 15.69 34.88 21.84
N LYS A 227 14.71 34.63 22.71
CA LYS A 227 13.97 33.35 22.72
C LYS A 227 13.15 33.16 21.45
N SER A 228 12.57 34.22 20.91
CA SER A 228 11.85 34.19 19.63
C SER A 228 12.80 33.87 18.48
N GLU A 229 13.94 34.56 18.39
CA GLU A 229 14.96 34.31 17.36
C GLU A 229 15.54 32.89 17.47
N LEU A 230 15.79 32.40 18.69
CA LEU A 230 16.24 31.03 18.92
C LEU A 230 15.19 30.00 18.48
N ALA A 231 13.91 30.26 18.73
CA ALA A 231 12.82 29.39 18.30
C ALA A 231 12.67 29.39 16.77
N GLU A 232 12.92 30.53 16.12
CA GLU A 232 12.88 30.68 14.66
C GLU A 232 14.07 29.99 14.00
N ALA A 233 15.28 30.13 14.55
CA ALA A 233 16.46 29.39 14.12
C ALA A 233 16.28 27.86 14.28
N ASN A 234 15.68 27.41 15.38
CA ASN A 234 15.36 25.99 15.57
C ASN A 234 14.32 25.48 14.56
N ARG A 235 13.33 26.29 14.18
CA ARG A 235 12.39 25.92 13.11
C ARG A 235 13.10 25.78 11.77
N GLN A 236 13.96 26.72 11.42
CA GLN A 236 14.75 26.64 10.18
C GLN A 236 15.66 25.40 10.16
N LEU A 237 16.25 25.03 11.30
CA LEU A 237 17.03 23.80 11.45
C LEU A 237 16.16 22.55 11.24
N GLN A 238 14.96 22.50 11.84
CA GLN A 238 14.03 21.38 11.63
C GLN A 238 13.55 21.29 10.18
N ASP A 239 13.28 22.42 9.53
CA ASP A 239 12.90 22.44 8.12
C ASP A 239 14.04 21.90 7.25
N HIS A 240 15.28 22.31 7.53
CA HIS A 240 16.46 21.82 6.81
C HIS A 240 16.75 20.34 7.06
N GLU A 241 16.58 19.84 8.30
CA GLU A 241 16.66 18.40 8.61
C GLU A 241 15.57 17.61 7.89
N SER A 242 14.34 18.14 7.84
CA SER A 242 13.23 17.50 7.14
C SER A 242 13.47 17.44 5.62
N GLU A 243 14.11 18.47 5.06
CA GLU A 243 14.50 18.53 3.67
C GLU A 243 15.66 17.59 3.34
N GLU A 244 16.64 17.46 4.25
CA GLU A 244 17.71 16.46 4.12
C GLU A 244 17.16 15.02 4.21
N ILE A 245 16.18 14.77 5.09
CA ILE A 245 15.47 13.48 5.15
C ILE A 245 14.72 13.22 3.85
N ARG A 246 14.06 14.23 3.26
CA ARG A 246 13.41 14.10 1.94
C ARG A 246 14.43 13.77 0.85
N GLN A 247 15.56 14.47 0.81
CA GLN A 247 16.62 14.20 -0.16
C GLN A 247 17.20 12.79 -0.01
N ARG A 248 17.47 12.33 1.21
CA ARG A 248 17.90 10.94 1.47
C ARG A 248 16.83 9.93 1.07
N THR A 249 15.55 10.25 1.26
CA THR A 249 14.43 9.39 0.84
C THR A 249 14.37 9.29 -0.68
N ILE A 250 14.43 10.42 -1.39
CA ILE A 250 14.49 10.47 -2.87
C ILE A 250 15.71 9.70 -3.38
N GLN A 251 16.88 9.88 -2.76
CA GLN A 251 18.10 9.17 -3.15
C GLN A 251 17.99 7.65 -2.94
N LYS A 252 17.33 7.22 -1.85
CA LYS A 252 17.05 5.81 -1.57
C LYS A 252 16.03 5.23 -2.56
N GLU A 253 14.99 5.99 -2.90
CA GLU A 253 14.01 5.61 -3.92
C GLU A 253 14.66 5.48 -5.30
N MET A 254 15.49 6.45 -5.71
CA MET A 254 16.28 6.37 -6.94
C MET A 254 17.22 5.17 -6.95
N SER A 255 17.93 4.91 -5.84
CA SER A 255 18.81 3.74 -5.74
C SER A 255 18.01 2.43 -5.88
N SER A 256 16.84 2.34 -5.25
CA SER A 256 15.96 1.17 -5.39
C SER A 256 15.37 1.05 -6.80
N MET A 257 15.14 2.17 -7.49
CA MET A 257 14.65 2.17 -8.88
C MET A 257 15.76 1.72 -9.83
N ILE A 258 17.01 2.13 -9.61
CA ILE A 258 18.17 1.66 -10.37
C ILE A 258 18.37 0.15 -10.13
N GLU A 259 18.28 -0.30 -8.88
CA GLU A 259 18.39 -1.72 -8.53
C GLU A 259 17.29 -2.54 -9.21
N ARG A 260 16.02 -2.10 -9.15
CA ARG A 260 14.91 -2.72 -9.89
C ARG A 260 15.12 -2.73 -11.40
N LEU A 261 15.60 -1.63 -12.00
CA LEU A 261 15.87 -1.58 -13.44
C LEU A 261 17.01 -2.53 -13.82
N THR A 262 17.99 -2.72 -12.93
CA THR A 262 19.09 -3.67 -13.14
C THR A 262 18.59 -5.11 -13.04
N GLU A 263 17.76 -5.41 -12.04
CA GLU A 263 17.09 -6.70 -11.88
C GLU A 263 16.15 -7.00 -13.07
N GLU A 264 15.37 -6.01 -13.53
CA GLU A 264 14.51 -6.15 -14.71
C GLU A 264 15.34 -6.40 -15.97
N GLN A 265 16.49 -5.74 -16.13
CA GLN A 265 17.42 -6.05 -17.23
C GLN A 265 17.99 -7.46 -17.13
N GLU A 266 18.36 -7.92 -15.94
CA GLU A 266 18.87 -9.29 -15.73
C GLU A 266 17.78 -10.33 -16.03
N VAL A 267 16.56 -10.11 -15.53
CA VAL A 267 15.39 -10.96 -15.83
C VAL A 267 15.04 -10.96 -17.32
N LEU A 268 15.10 -9.81 -18.00
CA LEU A 268 14.89 -9.72 -19.45
C LEU A 268 15.99 -10.44 -20.22
N THR A 269 17.23 -10.38 -19.74
CA THR A 269 18.37 -11.09 -20.34
C THR A 269 18.22 -12.59 -20.16
N ASP A 270 17.86 -13.06 -18.97
CA ASP A 270 17.56 -14.46 -18.69
C ASP A 270 16.34 -14.96 -19.46
N ALA A 271 15.31 -14.13 -19.62
CA ALA A 271 14.13 -14.44 -20.42
C ALA A 271 14.47 -14.49 -21.92
N LEU A 272 15.40 -13.66 -22.40
CA LEU A 272 15.93 -13.74 -23.76
C LEU A 272 16.75 -15.01 -23.97
N VAL A 273 17.63 -15.37 -23.03
CA VAL A 273 18.40 -16.63 -23.09
C VAL A 273 17.47 -17.84 -23.06
N LYS A 274 16.49 -17.87 -22.15
CA LYS A 274 15.46 -18.92 -22.13
C LYS A 274 14.58 -18.87 -23.39
N GLY A 275 14.34 -17.69 -23.94
CA GLY A 275 13.65 -17.49 -25.22
C GLY A 275 14.42 -18.11 -26.37
N GLU A 276 15.74 -17.94 -26.42
CA GLU A 276 16.63 -18.56 -27.40
C GLU A 276 16.73 -20.08 -27.20
N GLU A 277 16.83 -20.56 -25.96
CA GLU A 277 16.83 -21.99 -25.64
C GLU A 277 15.49 -22.65 -26.01
N THR A 278 14.36 -21.97 -25.74
CA THR A 278 13.04 -22.47 -26.13
C THR A 278 12.82 -22.38 -27.64
N ALA A 279 13.34 -21.36 -28.31
CA ALA A 279 13.34 -21.26 -29.77
C ALA A 279 14.20 -22.36 -30.41
N GLN A 280 15.39 -22.63 -29.87
CA GLN A 280 16.24 -23.75 -30.30
C GLN A 280 15.56 -25.09 -30.03
N SER A 281 14.95 -25.27 -28.86
CA SER A 281 14.16 -26.47 -28.56
C SER A 281 12.95 -26.61 -29.48
N GLN A 282 12.29 -25.51 -29.86
CA GLN A 282 11.21 -25.52 -30.85
C GLN A 282 11.73 -25.81 -32.25
N LEU A 283 12.93 -25.35 -32.60
CA LEU A 283 13.57 -25.62 -33.89
C LEU A 283 13.96 -27.10 -33.98
N GLU A 284 14.56 -27.67 -32.92
CA GLU A 284 14.83 -29.10 -32.78
C GLU A 284 13.54 -29.94 -32.78
N LYS A 285 12.50 -29.50 -32.06
CA LYS A 285 11.18 -30.14 -32.11
C LYS A 285 10.56 -30.04 -33.49
N SER A 286 10.69 -28.91 -34.19
CA SER A 286 10.16 -28.74 -35.55
C SER A 286 10.91 -29.59 -36.56
N ALA A 287 12.23 -29.77 -36.39
CA ALA A 287 13.05 -30.68 -37.19
C ALA A 287 12.69 -32.15 -36.89
N ALA A 288 12.47 -32.49 -35.61
CA ALA A 288 11.98 -33.81 -35.22
C ALA A 288 10.56 -34.08 -35.71
N LEU A 289 9.71 -33.04 -35.75
CA LEU A 289 8.34 -33.11 -36.24
C LEU A 289 8.32 -33.18 -37.77
N GLN A 290 9.21 -32.48 -38.48
CA GLN A 290 9.44 -32.66 -39.92
C GLN A 290 9.90 -34.08 -40.23
N LYS A 291 10.88 -34.60 -39.49
CA LYS A 291 11.32 -35.99 -39.64
C LYS A 291 10.20 -36.99 -39.32
N ALA A 292 9.38 -36.71 -38.31
CA ALA A 292 8.20 -37.52 -37.99
C ALA A 292 7.11 -37.36 -39.06
N MET A 293 6.98 -36.21 -39.71
CA MET A 293 6.09 -35.97 -40.84
C MET A 293 6.58 -36.72 -42.07
N GLU A 294 7.88 -36.74 -42.36
CA GLU A 294 8.47 -37.56 -43.43
C GLU A 294 8.23 -39.06 -43.16
N GLU A 295 8.48 -39.53 -41.93
CA GLU A 295 8.16 -40.92 -41.55
C GLU A 295 6.66 -41.21 -41.58
N LEU A 296 5.82 -40.23 -41.25
CA LEU A 296 4.37 -40.35 -41.32
C LEU A 296 3.90 -40.34 -42.76
N GLU A 297 4.48 -39.53 -43.64
CA GLU A 297 4.22 -39.50 -45.08
C GLU A 297 4.63 -40.82 -45.73
N GLU A 298 5.78 -41.38 -45.36
CA GLU A 298 6.18 -42.73 -45.78
C GLU A 298 5.17 -43.78 -45.29
N LYS A 299 4.77 -43.72 -44.01
CA LYS A 299 3.72 -44.59 -43.46
C LYS A 299 2.34 -44.30 -44.06
N LEU A 300 2.08 -43.09 -44.56
CA LEU A 300 0.83 -42.67 -45.16
C LEU A 300 0.78 -43.18 -46.58
N LEU A 301 1.87 -43.10 -47.35
CA LEU A 301 2.06 -43.78 -48.62
C LEU A 301 1.86 -45.29 -48.47
N GLU A 302 2.51 -45.92 -47.48
CA GLU A 302 2.32 -47.35 -47.21
C GLU A 302 0.86 -47.67 -46.80
N LYS A 303 0.23 -46.77 -46.03
CA LYS A 303 -1.19 -46.88 -45.68
C LYS A 303 -2.12 -46.57 -46.83
N GLU A 304 -1.73 -45.75 -47.79
CA GLU A 304 -2.50 -45.36 -48.97
C GLU A 304 -2.45 -46.51 -49.96
N GLU A 305 -1.32 -47.19 -50.12
CA GLU A 305 -1.22 -48.48 -50.81
C GLU A 305 -2.11 -49.53 -50.12
N LYS A 306 -2.08 -49.60 -48.78
CA LYS A 306 -2.98 -50.48 -48.00
C LYS A 306 -4.44 -50.04 -48.07
N PHE A 307 -4.72 -48.74 -48.18
CA PHE A 307 -6.06 -48.18 -48.29
C PHE A 307 -6.59 -48.40 -49.70
N ASN A 308 -5.78 -48.33 -50.73
CA ASN A 308 -6.16 -48.64 -52.10
C ASN A 308 -6.50 -50.12 -52.25
N THR A 309 -5.73 -50.99 -51.60
CA THR A 309 -6.07 -52.42 -51.51
C THR A 309 -7.30 -52.66 -50.64
N LEU A 310 -7.42 -52.04 -49.46
CA LEU A 310 -8.62 -52.09 -48.62
C LEU A 310 -9.84 -51.41 -49.25
N SER A 311 -9.68 -50.45 -50.15
CA SER A 311 -10.74 -49.74 -50.87
C SER A 311 -11.26 -50.62 -51.99
N GLN A 312 -10.36 -51.37 -52.66
CA GLN A 312 -10.77 -52.48 -53.51
C GLN A 312 -11.53 -53.54 -52.71
N GLU A 313 -11.08 -53.90 -51.50
CA GLU A 313 -11.80 -54.82 -50.61
C GLU A 313 -13.11 -54.23 -50.05
N LEU A 314 -13.17 -52.93 -49.78
CA LEU A 314 -14.35 -52.20 -49.32
C LEU A 314 -15.35 -51.97 -50.44
N GLN A 315 -14.92 -51.88 -51.70
CA GLN A 315 -15.82 -51.97 -52.85
C GLN A 315 -16.45 -53.36 -52.90
N GLN A 316 -15.66 -54.42 -52.68
CA GLN A 316 -16.18 -55.79 -52.59
C GLN A 316 -17.13 -55.97 -51.40
N ILE A 317 -16.81 -55.43 -50.22
CA ILE A 317 -17.64 -55.46 -49.02
C ILE A 317 -18.85 -54.51 -49.14
N GLY A 318 -18.71 -53.40 -49.84
CA GLY A 318 -19.76 -52.42 -50.12
C GLY A 318 -20.86 -53.01 -51.01
N HIS A 319 -20.49 -53.89 -51.94
CA HIS A 319 -21.46 -54.77 -52.59
C HIS A 319 -22.23 -55.65 -51.58
N GLY A 320 -21.57 -56.17 -50.55
CA GLY A 320 -22.21 -56.90 -49.45
C GLY A 320 -22.97 -56.04 -48.42
N TYR A 321 -22.66 -54.75 -48.26
CA TYR A 321 -23.37 -53.84 -47.35
C TYR A 321 -24.66 -53.30 -47.96
N LYS A 322 -24.75 -53.13 -49.29
CA LYS A 322 -26.04 -52.83 -49.95
C LYS A 322 -27.07 -53.91 -49.67
N GLU A 323 -26.64 -55.18 -49.56
CA GLU A 323 -27.50 -56.28 -49.12
C GLU A 323 -27.96 -56.14 -47.67
N LYS A 324 -27.15 -55.55 -46.77
CA LYS A 324 -27.47 -55.36 -45.34
C LYS A 324 -28.19 -54.04 -45.02
N GLU A 325 -27.97 -52.98 -45.78
CA GLU A 325 -28.68 -51.69 -45.66
C GLU A 325 -30.17 -51.88 -45.95
N PHE A 326 -30.49 -52.74 -46.90
CA PHE A 326 -31.85 -53.18 -47.16
C PHE A 326 -32.52 -53.77 -45.89
N VAL A 327 -31.75 -54.51 -45.08
CA VAL A 327 -32.23 -55.09 -43.82
C VAL A 327 -32.39 -54.02 -42.72
N LEU A 328 -31.46 -53.06 -42.62
CA LEU A 328 -31.46 -52.02 -41.59
C LEU A 328 -32.52 -50.93 -41.79
N ARG A 329 -32.90 -50.59 -43.03
CA ARG A 329 -34.03 -49.68 -43.29
C ARG A 329 -35.33 -50.20 -42.66
N GLY A 330 -35.50 -51.52 -42.56
CA GLY A 330 -36.61 -52.14 -41.84
C GLY A 330 -36.63 -51.83 -40.34
N ILE A 331 -35.46 -51.73 -39.71
CA ILE A 331 -35.34 -51.51 -38.25
C ILE A 331 -35.50 -50.02 -37.90
N LEU A 332 -35.03 -49.11 -38.76
CA LEU A 332 -35.02 -47.67 -38.49
C LEU A 332 -36.42 -47.04 -38.55
N GLN A 333 -37.31 -47.63 -39.34
CA GLN A 333 -38.72 -47.25 -39.39
C GLN A 333 -39.44 -47.53 -38.06
N GLU A 334 -39.00 -48.57 -37.35
CA GLU A 334 -39.54 -49.01 -36.05
C GLU A 334 -39.09 -48.08 -34.90
N ALA A 335 -37.86 -47.57 -34.96
CA ALA A 335 -37.32 -46.66 -33.95
C ALA A 335 -37.96 -45.26 -34.00
N ASN A 336 -38.24 -44.74 -35.20
CA ASN A 336 -38.85 -43.41 -35.35
C ASN A 336 -40.28 -43.33 -34.80
N ALA A 337 -41.02 -44.44 -34.79
CA ALA A 337 -42.32 -44.52 -34.13
C ALA A 337 -42.22 -44.34 -32.60
N ARG A 338 -41.09 -44.73 -32.01
CA ARG A 338 -40.84 -44.65 -30.55
C ARG A 338 -40.48 -43.24 -30.09
N ASN A 339 -39.71 -42.49 -30.88
CA ASN A 339 -39.32 -41.11 -30.54
C ASN A 339 -40.50 -40.12 -30.55
N ALA A 340 -41.47 -40.30 -31.46
CA ALA A 340 -42.67 -39.48 -31.49
C ALA A 340 -43.57 -39.63 -30.24
N GLN A 341 -43.36 -40.69 -29.46
CA GLN A 341 -44.08 -40.96 -28.22
C GLN A 341 -43.46 -40.20 -27.03
N LEU A 342 -42.13 -40.10 -26.99
CA LEU A 342 -41.37 -39.38 -25.96
C LEU A 342 -41.53 -37.85 -26.04
N GLU A 343 -41.72 -37.29 -27.24
CA GLU A 343 -41.95 -35.85 -27.42
C GLU A 343 -43.31 -35.36 -26.87
N ARG A 344 -44.29 -36.25 -26.73
CA ARG A 344 -45.59 -35.92 -26.12
C ARG A 344 -45.49 -35.83 -24.59
N GLU A 345 -44.65 -36.67 -24.00
CA GLU A 345 -44.40 -36.71 -22.55
C GLU A 345 -43.58 -35.48 -22.09
N LEU A 346 -42.67 -34.96 -22.95
CA LEU A 346 -41.94 -33.72 -22.70
C LEU A 346 -42.79 -32.45 -22.82
N LYS A 347 -43.97 -32.53 -23.44
CA LYS A 347 -44.89 -31.39 -23.60
C LYS A 347 -45.81 -31.22 -22.39
N ASP A 348 -46.18 -32.30 -21.70
CA ASP A 348 -47.01 -32.26 -20.49
C ASP A 348 -46.21 -31.79 -19.24
N LEU A 349 -44.91 -32.09 -19.19
CA LEU A 349 -44.02 -31.65 -18.11
C LEU A 349 -43.59 -30.17 -18.21
N ARG A 350 -43.89 -29.49 -19.33
CA ARG A 350 -43.69 -28.04 -19.52
C ARG A 350 -44.86 -27.18 -19.05
N SER A 351 -45.95 -27.76 -18.57
CA SER A 351 -47.16 -27.04 -18.15
C SER A 351 -47.26 -26.76 -16.64
N LYS A 352 -46.25 -27.13 -15.84
CA LYS A 352 -46.23 -26.94 -14.38
C LYS A 352 -44.85 -26.49 -13.87
N SER A 353 -44.82 -25.29 -13.28
CA SER A 353 -43.76 -24.70 -12.44
C SER A 353 -42.77 -23.71 -13.10
N SER A 354 -43.09 -22.42 -12.98
CA SER A 354 -42.19 -21.29 -12.63
C SER A 354 -43.07 -20.04 -12.62
N VAL A 355 -43.63 -19.60 -11.49
CA VAL A 355 -43.04 -18.93 -10.30
C VAL A 355 -42.21 -17.71 -10.66
N GLN A 356 -42.86 -16.55 -10.46
CA GLN A 356 -42.41 -15.29 -9.85
C GLN A 356 -40.99 -14.78 -10.17
N SER A 357 -40.98 -13.65 -10.89
CA SER A 357 -39.92 -12.64 -10.89
C SER A 357 -40.50 -11.27 -10.48
N ALA A 358 -39.68 -10.51 -9.73
CA ALA A 358 -39.61 -9.04 -9.58
C ALA A 358 -40.93 -8.26 -9.34
N SER A 359 -41.17 -7.54 -8.23
CA SER A 359 -40.36 -6.51 -7.55
C SER A 359 -39.78 -5.45 -8.49
N GLN A 360 -40.65 -4.56 -8.94
CA GLN A 360 -40.40 -3.20 -9.43
C GLN A 360 -41.80 -2.57 -9.48
N GLU A 361 -42.11 -1.39 -8.97
CA GLU A 361 -41.32 -0.24 -8.58
C GLU A 361 -42.32 0.69 -7.85
N SER A 362 -41.81 1.62 -7.03
CA SER A 362 -42.29 2.99 -6.94
C SER A 362 -43.81 3.23 -7.00
N LEU A 363 -44.43 3.71 -5.90
CA LEU A 363 -45.25 4.94 -5.95
C LEU A 363 -45.94 5.42 -4.65
N ASP A 364 -45.77 4.81 -3.47
CA ASP A 364 -46.62 5.16 -2.30
C ASP A 364 -45.90 5.73 -1.05
N ALA A 365 -44.80 6.49 -1.22
CA ALA A 365 -44.12 7.13 -0.07
C ALA A 365 -43.68 8.59 -0.33
N LYS A 366 -44.46 9.33 -1.13
CA LYS A 366 -44.27 10.79 -1.31
C LYS A 366 -45.49 11.67 -1.02
N GLU A 367 -46.60 11.17 -0.48
CA GLU A 367 -47.80 12.01 -0.34
C GLU A 367 -48.53 12.00 1.02
N GLN A 368 -47.94 11.41 2.06
CA GLN A 368 -48.45 11.52 3.42
C GLN A 368 -47.23 11.48 4.33
N GLU A 369 -46.69 12.57 4.86
CA GLU A 369 -47.35 13.60 5.64
C GLU A 369 -46.27 14.67 5.90
N ILE A 370 -46.35 15.94 5.50
CA ILE A 370 -47.47 16.90 5.68
C ILE A 370 -48.01 16.94 7.13
N ARG A 371 -47.43 16.20 8.09
CA ARG A 371 -47.78 16.31 9.53
C ARG A 371 -46.68 16.89 10.42
N GLU A 372 -45.40 16.81 10.08
CA GLU A 372 -44.34 17.31 10.98
C GLU A 372 -43.99 18.80 10.79
N LEU A 373 -44.54 19.45 9.75
CA LEU A 373 -44.54 20.92 9.58
C LEU A 373 -45.59 21.65 10.44
N LYS A 374 -46.17 20.99 11.45
CA LYS A 374 -47.05 21.62 12.46
C LYS A 374 -46.47 21.69 13.87
N GLU A 375 -45.30 21.09 14.11
CA GLU A 375 -44.68 21.07 15.44
C GLU A 375 -43.67 22.20 15.69
N ARG A 376 -43.25 22.94 14.65
CA ARG A 376 -42.35 24.10 14.78
C ARG A 376 -43.04 25.45 14.94
N GLN A 377 -44.36 25.47 15.14
CA GLN A 377 -45.16 26.70 15.29
C GLN A 377 -45.65 26.97 16.73
N ALA A 378 -45.33 26.11 17.71
CA ALA A 378 -45.82 26.21 19.09
C ALA A 378 -44.76 26.64 20.13
N GLU A 379 -43.50 26.82 19.74
CA GLU A 379 -42.40 27.02 20.70
C GLU A 379 -41.86 28.47 20.75
N ILE A 380 -42.34 29.35 19.86
CA ILE A 380 -41.92 30.77 19.80
C ILE A 380 -42.92 31.71 20.52
N THR A 381 -44.04 31.19 21.04
CA THR A 381 -45.12 31.98 21.67
C THR A 381 -45.11 31.99 23.19
N ARG A 382 -44.05 31.51 23.86
CA ARG A 382 -44.04 31.41 25.33
C ARG A 382 -42.93 32.12 26.11
N GLU A 383 -41.97 32.78 25.47
CA GLU A 383 -40.98 33.60 26.19
C GLU A 383 -41.13 35.12 25.92
N LEU A 384 -42.32 35.49 25.44
CA LEU A 384 -42.88 36.85 25.44
C LEU A 384 -43.62 37.16 26.77
N ALA A 385 -43.16 36.61 27.90
CA ALA A 385 -43.83 36.70 29.19
C ALA A 385 -42.99 37.23 30.38
N GLU A 386 -41.70 37.54 30.22
CA GLU A 386 -40.84 37.81 31.40
C GLU A 386 -40.01 39.11 31.42
N ARG A 387 -40.32 40.13 30.60
CA ARG A 387 -39.69 41.47 30.78
C ARG A 387 -40.69 42.61 30.72
N LYS A 388 -41.51 42.70 31.77
CA LYS A 388 -42.57 43.70 31.94
C LYS A 388 -42.59 44.41 33.31
N VAL A 389 -41.48 44.48 34.05
CA VAL A 389 -41.49 45.02 35.43
C VAL A 389 -40.43 46.09 35.75
N GLU A 390 -39.50 46.48 34.86
CA GLU A 390 -38.43 47.44 35.26
C GLU A 390 -38.47 48.78 34.53
N ILE A 391 -39.67 49.31 34.25
CA ILE A 391 -39.87 50.69 33.76
C ILE A 391 -41.05 51.35 34.49
N GLU A 392 -41.04 51.29 35.83
CA GLU A 392 -42.02 51.96 36.72
C GLU A 392 -41.33 52.61 37.94
N GLN A 393 -40.17 53.26 37.73
CA GLN A 393 -39.47 54.02 38.78
C GLN A 393 -39.04 55.42 38.32
N ALA A 394 -39.96 56.13 37.64
CA ALA A 394 -39.73 57.50 37.17
C ALA A 394 -40.79 58.52 37.65
N GLU A 395 -41.53 58.23 38.73
CA GLU A 395 -42.55 59.16 39.28
C GLU A 395 -42.23 59.72 40.68
N THR A 396 -41.13 59.34 41.34
CA THR A 396 -40.78 59.78 42.71
C THR A 396 -39.96 61.08 42.80
N LEU A 397 -39.81 61.84 41.70
CA LEU A 397 -39.01 63.07 41.66
C LEU A 397 -39.83 64.37 41.55
N LYS A 398 -41.16 64.31 41.69
CA LYS A 398 -42.03 65.51 41.60
C LYS A 398 -42.50 66.11 42.92
N GLU A 399 -42.30 65.47 44.07
CA GLU A 399 -42.80 65.98 45.37
C GLU A 399 -41.76 66.82 46.17
N ARG A 400 -40.48 66.79 45.78
CA ARG A 400 -39.38 67.38 46.57
C ARG A 400 -39.13 68.87 46.33
N ILE A 401 -39.85 69.49 45.39
CA ILE A 401 -39.69 70.92 45.02
C ILE A 401 -40.66 71.81 45.82
N LYS A 402 -41.70 71.26 46.46
CA LYS A 402 -42.75 72.04 47.14
C LYS A 402 -42.42 72.47 48.57
N ALA A 403 -41.33 71.97 49.17
CA ALA A 403 -41.01 72.15 50.59
C ALA A 403 -40.01 73.28 50.90
N LEU A 404 -39.45 73.96 49.89
CA LEU A 404 -38.35 74.93 50.07
C LEU A 404 -38.79 76.41 49.99
N GLU A 405 -40.07 76.70 49.77
CA GLU A 405 -40.58 78.07 49.63
C GLU A 405 -41.18 78.66 50.93
N GLU A 406 -41.46 77.84 51.94
CA GLU A 406 -42.11 78.28 53.20
C GLU A 406 -41.13 78.79 54.28
N GLU A 407 -39.83 78.51 54.16
CA GLU A 407 -38.81 78.87 55.18
C GLU A 407 -38.36 80.35 55.11
N ARG A 408 -38.74 81.07 54.05
CA ARG A 408 -38.19 82.40 53.74
C ARG A 408 -38.94 83.58 54.39
N GLU A 409 -40.17 83.40 54.88
CA GLU A 409 -40.99 84.49 55.41
C GLU A 409 -40.78 84.80 56.91
N LEU A 410 -40.26 83.86 57.70
CA LEU A 410 -40.13 84.00 59.17
C LEU A 410 -38.97 84.92 59.63
N LEU A 411 -38.01 85.23 58.78
CA LEU A 411 -36.77 85.95 59.15
C LEU A 411 -36.86 87.50 59.12
N SER A 412 -38.00 88.08 58.74
CA SER A 412 -38.12 89.54 58.59
C SER A 412 -38.63 90.29 59.83
N ALA A 413 -39.37 89.61 60.71
CA ALA A 413 -40.04 90.24 61.87
C ALA A 413 -39.14 90.49 63.09
N GLU A 414 -37.99 89.82 63.18
CA GLU A 414 -37.10 89.86 64.35
C GLU A 414 -36.21 91.12 64.39
N ARG A 415 -36.14 91.89 63.30
CA ARG A 415 -35.20 93.01 63.14
C ARG A 415 -35.60 94.30 63.87
N GLU A 416 -36.88 94.50 64.17
CA GLU A 416 -37.37 95.80 64.67
C GLU A 416 -37.29 95.97 66.20
N SER A 417 -37.31 94.89 66.99
CA SER A 417 -37.22 94.97 68.46
C SER A 417 -35.83 95.36 68.98
N VAL A 418 -34.81 95.19 68.13
CA VAL A 418 -33.38 95.38 68.45
C VAL A 418 -33.00 96.86 68.55
N ILE A 419 -33.74 97.74 67.88
CA ILE A 419 -33.36 99.16 67.74
C ILE A 419 -33.58 99.93 69.05
N ALA A 420 -34.59 99.58 69.85
CA ALA A 420 -34.92 100.31 71.08
C ALA A 420 -33.99 100.01 72.26
N ALA A 421 -33.38 98.82 72.31
CA ALA A 421 -32.38 98.46 73.32
C ALA A 421 -31.05 99.21 73.13
N LYS A 422 -30.81 99.77 71.94
CA LYS A 422 -29.52 100.36 71.54
C LYS A 422 -29.26 101.73 72.14
N GLU A 423 -30.28 102.54 72.41
CA GLU A 423 -30.07 103.93 72.86
C GLU A 423 -29.67 104.03 74.33
N ALA A 424 -30.19 103.16 75.20
CA ALA A 424 -29.78 103.10 76.61
C ALA A 424 -28.36 102.52 76.79
N GLU A 425 -27.92 101.71 75.85
CA GLU A 425 -26.57 101.15 75.76
C GLU A 425 -25.53 102.27 75.53
N VAL A 426 -25.86 103.30 74.73
CA VAL A 426 -24.93 104.36 74.31
C VAL A 426 -24.39 105.20 75.47
N GLU A 427 -25.21 105.48 76.49
CA GLU A 427 -24.81 106.32 77.63
C GLU A 427 -23.87 105.57 78.61
N SER A 428 -24.11 104.27 78.82
CA SER A 428 -23.20 103.37 79.57
C SER A 428 -21.90 103.13 78.81
N VAL A 429 -22.01 102.98 77.48
CA VAL A 429 -20.87 102.83 76.57
C VAL A 429 -19.96 104.05 76.59
N LYS A 430 -20.47 105.26 76.85
CA LYS A 430 -19.66 106.48 76.95
C LYS A 430 -18.72 106.49 78.17
N GLY A 431 -19.19 105.97 79.31
CA GLY A 431 -18.37 105.81 80.53
C GLY A 431 -17.34 104.70 80.39
N GLN A 432 -17.75 103.57 79.80
CA GLN A 432 -16.86 102.46 79.45
C GLN A 432 -15.84 102.85 78.37
N LEU A 433 -16.21 103.73 77.43
CA LEU A 433 -15.32 104.22 76.37
C LEU A 433 -14.10 104.94 76.95
N LYS A 434 -14.25 105.68 78.04
CA LYS A 434 -13.17 106.45 78.64
C LYS A 434 -12.17 105.55 79.39
N SER A 435 -12.67 104.60 80.19
CA SER A 435 -11.81 103.61 80.85
C SER A 435 -11.19 102.65 79.84
N LEU A 436 -11.93 102.28 78.79
CA LEU A 436 -11.38 101.51 77.67
C LEU A 436 -10.37 102.33 76.89
N GLN A 437 -10.50 103.65 76.78
CA GLN A 437 -9.50 104.48 76.10
C GLN A 437 -8.15 104.45 76.81
N GLU A 438 -8.17 104.58 78.14
CA GLU A 438 -6.95 104.53 78.96
C GLU A 438 -6.34 103.11 78.98
N GLU A 439 -7.16 102.07 79.08
CA GLU A 439 -6.71 100.67 78.98
C GLU A 439 -6.20 100.33 77.56
N LEU A 440 -6.80 100.91 76.52
CA LEU A 440 -6.43 100.70 75.12
C LEU A 440 -5.16 101.46 74.74
N GLU A 441 -4.89 102.62 75.33
CA GLU A 441 -3.58 103.30 75.22
C GLU A 441 -2.49 102.47 75.89
N ARG A 442 -2.73 101.95 77.10
CA ARG A 442 -1.77 101.06 77.76
C ARG A 442 -1.54 99.76 76.99
N GLN A 443 -2.60 99.12 76.49
CA GLN A 443 -2.48 97.93 75.65
C GLN A 443 -1.83 98.25 74.29
N ALA A 444 -2.01 99.45 73.76
CA ALA A 444 -1.33 99.88 72.54
C ALA A 444 0.18 100.05 72.78
N GLU A 445 0.60 100.55 73.93
CA GLU A 445 2.02 100.62 74.30
C GLU A 445 2.64 99.23 74.55
N GLU A 446 1.95 98.36 75.29
CA GLU A 446 2.38 96.97 75.48
C GLU A 446 2.43 96.20 74.14
N ARG A 447 1.46 96.42 73.24
CA ARG A 447 1.48 95.86 71.88
C ARG A 447 2.61 96.43 71.03
N ARG A 448 2.91 97.73 71.11
CA ARG A 448 4.05 98.31 70.39
C ARG A 448 5.37 97.71 70.85
N ALA A 449 5.57 97.53 72.16
CA ALA A 449 6.75 96.87 72.69
C ALA A 449 6.83 95.39 72.25
N ALA A 450 5.71 94.66 72.32
CA ALA A 450 5.64 93.28 71.85
C ALA A 450 5.82 93.15 70.33
N ASP A 451 5.30 94.10 69.55
CA ASP A 451 5.46 94.15 68.10
C ASP A 451 6.91 94.51 67.73
N GLU A 452 7.59 95.39 68.47
CA GLU A 452 9.01 95.68 68.28
C GLU A 452 9.91 94.46 68.60
N GLU A 453 9.62 93.72 69.67
CA GLU A 453 10.31 92.45 69.96
C GLU A 453 10.01 91.39 68.91
N ARG A 454 8.76 91.31 68.43
CA ARG A 454 8.36 90.39 67.37
C ARG A 454 8.98 90.77 66.03
N ILE A 455 9.14 92.05 65.72
CA ILE A 455 9.85 92.50 64.51
C ILE A 455 11.32 92.10 64.58
N LYS A 456 12.00 92.27 65.72
CA LYS A 456 13.38 91.81 65.88
C LYS A 456 13.51 90.29 65.73
N ALA A 457 12.60 89.53 66.35
CA ALA A 457 12.58 88.07 66.21
C ALA A 457 12.30 87.63 64.77
N LEU A 458 11.41 88.33 64.05
CA LEU A 458 11.13 88.07 62.64
C LEU A 458 12.29 88.45 61.72
N GLU A 459 13.07 89.49 62.05
CA GLU A 459 14.28 89.86 61.31
C GLU A 459 15.38 88.80 61.50
N GLU A 460 15.59 88.32 62.73
CA GLU A 460 16.51 87.22 63.02
C GLU A 460 16.07 85.90 62.35
N GLU A 461 14.77 85.58 62.37
CA GLU A 461 14.21 84.42 61.67
C GLU A 461 14.41 84.55 60.15
N LYS A 462 14.22 85.75 59.60
CA LYS A 462 14.42 86.01 58.17
C LYS A 462 15.89 85.87 57.77
N GLU A 463 16.84 86.32 58.59
CA GLU A 463 18.27 86.10 58.35
C GLU A 463 18.63 84.62 58.40
N LEU A 464 18.16 83.88 59.41
CA LEU A 464 18.37 82.44 59.52
C LEU A 464 17.76 81.67 58.33
N LEU A 465 16.53 82.00 57.93
CA LEU A 465 15.89 81.41 56.75
C LEU A 465 16.62 81.77 55.45
N SER A 466 17.25 82.95 55.35
CA SER A 466 18.07 83.30 54.20
C SER A 466 19.36 82.49 54.14
N ALA A 467 20.04 82.31 55.28
CA ALA A 467 21.25 81.51 55.38
C ALA A 467 20.97 80.02 55.14
N GLU A 468 19.85 79.51 55.65
CA GLU A 468 19.41 78.13 55.40
C GLU A 468 19.09 77.93 53.91
N ARG A 469 18.37 78.87 53.27
CA ARG A 469 18.11 78.84 51.82
C ARG A 469 19.39 78.86 51.00
N GLU A 470 20.36 79.71 51.33
CA GLU A 470 21.65 79.73 50.63
C GLU A 470 22.43 78.42 50.83
N SER A 471 22.39 77.82 52.02
CA SER A 471 23.03 76.52 52.28
C SER A 471 22.37 75.39 51.48
N VAL A 472 21.03 75.40 51.35
CA VAL A 472 20.26 74.42 50.58
C VAL A 472 20.49 74.59 49.09
N ILE A 473 20.56 75.83 48.60
CA ILE A 473 20.92 76.13 47.22
C ILE A 473 22.33 75.61 46.92
N ALA A 474 23.31 75.90 47.77
CA ALA A 474 24.69 75.42 47.58
C ALA A 474 24.78 73.88 47.60
N ALA A 475 24.05 73.21 48.50
CA ALA A 475 23.98 71.76 48.55
C ALA A 475 23.31 71.17 47.30
N LYS A 476 22.21 71.77 46.83
CA LYS A 476 21.51 71.34 45.62
C LYS A 476 22.31 71.60 44.35
N GLU A 477 23.07 72.69 44.27
CA GLU A 477 23.98 72.96 43.16
C GLU A 477 25.12 71.95 43.11
N ALA A 478 25.69 71.58 44.27
CA ALA A 478 26.70 70.52 44.36
C ALA A 478 26.14 69.14 43.95
N GLU A 479 24.92 68.81 44.37
CA GLU A 479 24.23 67.57 43.99
C GLU A 479 23.92 67.53 42.49
N VAL A 480 23.41 68.63 41.92
CA VAL A 480 23.18 68.76 40.48
C VAL A 480 24.47 68.62 39.69
N GLN A 481 25.57 69.20 40.18
CA GLN A 481 26.88 69.06 39.54
C GLN A 481 27.39 67.61 39.60
N SER A 482 27.24 66.94 40.75
CA SER A 482 27.56 65.51 40.90
C SER A 482 26.75 64.62 39.95
N VAL A 483 25.44 64.84 39.86
CA VAL A 483 24.55 64.08 38.94
C VAL A 483 24.92 64.37 37.48
N LYS A 484 25.31 65.61 37.15
CA LYS A 484 25.74 65.98 35.80
C LYS A 484 27.05 65.28 35.41
N ASP A 485 27.99 65.16 36.35
CA ASP A 485 29.25 64.47 36.12
C ASP A 485 29.05 62.94 36.00
N GLN A 486 28.12 62.36 36.78
CA GLN A 486 27.70 60.96 36.64
C GLN A 486 26.99 60.68 35.31
N LEU A 487 26.09 61.57 34.88
CA LEU A 487 25.43 61.46 33.57
C LEU A 487 26.46 61.52 32.44
N LYS A 488 27.46 62.38 32.57
CA LYS A 488 28.54 62.48 31.58
C LYS A 488 29.38 61.21 31.53
N SER A 489 29.75 60.62 32.67
CA SER A 489 30.52 59.37 32.67
C SER A 489 29.72 58.19 32.14
N LEU A 490 28.42 58.10 32.45
CA LEU A 490 27.53 57.07 31.88
C LEU A 490 27.34 57.25 30.39
N GLN A 491 27.27 58.50 29.91
CA GLN A 491 27.17 58.80 28.48
C GLN A 491 28.45 58.40 27.73
N GLU A 492 29.62 58.69 28.29
CA GLU A 492 30.92 58.27 27.74
C GLU A 492 31.08 56.73 27.74
N GLU A 493 30.63 56.03 28.79
CA GLU A 493 30.63 54.57 28.84
C GLU A 493 29.64 53.95 27.83
N LEU A 494 28.46 54.55 27.65
CA LEU A 494 27.48 54.10 26.66
C LEU A 494 28.00 54.28 25.23
N GLU A 495 28.65 55.41 24.94
CA GLU A 495 29.29 55.66 23.65
C GLU A 495 30.42 54.65 23.39
N ARG A 496 31.25 54.38 24.39
CA ARG A 496 32.31 53.36 24.31
C ARG A 496 31.75 51.97 24.02
N GLN A 497 30.69 51.54 24.73
CA GLN A 497 30.06 50.24 24.48
C GLN A 497 29.39 50.17 23.09
N ALA A 498 28.84 51.28 22.61
CA ALA A 498 28.31 51.35 21.25
C ALA A 498 29.42 51.23 20.20
N GLU A 499 30.58 51.84 20.42
CA GLU A 499 31.76 51.69 19.55
C GLU A 499 32.32 50.26 19.57
N GLU A 500 32.46 49.65 20.75
CA GLU A 500 32.91 48.25 20.88
C GLU A 500 31.95 47.28 20.17
N ARG A 501 30.63 47.48 20.27
CA ARG A 501 29.64 46.69 19.53
C ARG A 501 29.74 46.90 18.02
N ARG A 502 29.90 48.14 17.56
CA ARG A 502 30.10 48.42 16.12
C ARG A 502 31.36 47.74 15.58
N ALA A 503 32.47 47.79 16.32
CA ALA A 503 33.70 47.12 15.93
C ALA A 503 33.53 45.59 15.86
N ALA A 504 32.86 44.99 16.84
CA ALA A 504 32.57 43.56 16.85
C ALA A 504 31.62 43.15 15.71
N ASP A 505 30.61 43.96 15.40
CA ASP A 505 29.70 43.74 14.29
C ASP A 505 30.43 43.87 12.94
N GLU A 506 31.34 44.84 12.78
CA GLU A 506 32.17 45.00 11.58
C GLU A 506 33.13 43.82 11.36
N GLU A 507 33.75 43.29 12.41
CA GLU A 507 34.58 42.08 12.32
C GLU A 507 33.74 40.85 11.95
N ARG A 508 32.54 40.72 12.52
CA ARG A 508 31.63 39.63 12.20
C ARG A 508 31.11 39.71 10.76
N ILE A 509 30.81 40.91 10.27
CA ILE A 509 30.42 41.13 8.87
C ILE A 509 31.56 40.70 7.94
N LYS A 510 32.81 41.09 8.21
CA LYS A 510 33.97 40.67 7.40
C LYS A 510 34.15 39.15 7.39
N ALA A 511 34.04 38.50 8.55
CA ALA A 511 34.16 37.04 8.64
C ALA A 511 33.06 36.32 7.85
N LEU A 512 31.82 36.84 7.90
CA LEU A 512 30.69 36.30 7.11
C LEU A 512 30.85 36.56 5.61
N GLU A 513 31.43 37.68 5.21
CA GLU A 513 31.76 37.96 3.81
C GLU A 513 32.83 37.00 3.27
N GLU A 514 33.89 36.75 4.04
CA GLU A 514 34.94 35.77 3.71
C GLU A 514 34.38 34.33 3.63
N GLU A 515 33.53 33.93 4.57
CA GLU A 515 32.86 32.62 4.55
C GLU A 515 31.95 32.49 3.32
N LYS A 516 31.20 33.54 2.99
CA LYS A 516 30.34 33.57 1.80
C LYS A 516 31.16 33.45 0.51
N GLU A 517 32.30 34.14 0.42
CA GLU A 517 33.21 34.01 -0.73
C GLU A 517 33.76 32.58 -0.85
N LEU A 518 34.21 31.98 0.26
CA LEU A 518 34.71 30.59 0.27
C LEU A 518 33.61 29.58 -0.13
N LEU A 519 32.41 29.72 0.42
CA LEU A 519 31.27 28.86 0.06
C LEU A 519 30.85 29.06 -1.41
N SER A 520 30.96 30.27 -1.94
CA SER A 520 30.67 30.53 -3.36
C SER A 520 31.71 29.87 -4.27
N ALA A 521 33.00 29.97 -3.93
CA ALA A 521 34.08 29.31 -4.66
C ALA A 521 33.99 27.78 -4.59
N GLU A 522 33.63 27.21 -3.44
CA GLU A 522 33.42 25.76 -3.30
C GLU A 522 32.24 25.30 -4.17
N ARG A 523 31.12 26.03 -4.14
CA ARG A 523 29.95 25.75 -5.00
C ARG A 523 30.31 25.81 -6.48
N GLU A 524 31.05 26.82 -6.92
CA GLU A 524 31.51 26.93 -8.31
C GLU A 524 32.43 25.75 -8.69
N SER A 525 33.32 25.32 -7.79
CA SER A 525 34.18 24.16 -8.04
C SER A 525 33.39 22.85 -8.16
N VAL A 526 32.36 22.67 -7.33
CA VAL A 526 31.48 21.50 -7.36
C VAL A 526 30.63 21.50 -8.63
N ILE A 527 30.11 22.67 -9.04
CA ILE A 527 29.38 22.82 -10.29
C ILE A 527 30.30 22.46 -11.46
N ALA A 528 31.52 23.00 -11.53
CA ALA A 528 32.46 22.70 -12.60
C ALA A 528 32.84 21.21 -12.65
N ALA A 529 33.05 20.56 -11.49
CA ALA A 529 33.32 19.13 -11.42
C ALA A 529 32.12 18.29 -11.89
N LYS A 530 30.90 18.68 -11.53
CA LYS A 530 29.67 18.00 -11.94
C LYS A 530 29.36 18.21 -13.42
N GLU A 531 29.59 19.39 -13.96
CA GLU A 531 29.47 19.67 -15.39
C GLU A 531 30.47 18.83 -16.21
N ALA A 532 31.72 18.68 -15.73
CA ALA A 532 32.70 17.80 -16.37
C ALA A 532 32.29 16.32 -16.33
N GLU A 533 31.73 15.86 -15.22
CA GLU A 533 31.21 14.48 -15.07
C GLU A 533 30.02 14.23 -16.01
N VAL A 534 29.06 15.17 -16.08
CA VAL A 534 27.93 15.10 -17.01
C VAL A 534 28.40 15.09 -18.46
N GLN A 535 29.38 15.93 -18.81
CA GLN A 535 29.95 15.95 -20.16
C GLN A 535 30.61 14.60 -20.50
N SER A 536 31.39 14.04 -19.58
CA SER A 536 32.02 12.72 -19.75
C SER A 536 31.00 11.61 -19.96
N VAL A 537 29.92 11.58 -19.16
CA VAL A 537 28.85 10.58 -19.31
C VAL A 537 28.10 10.79 -20.63
N THR A 538 27.88 12.05 -21.04
CA THR A 538 27.22 12.38 -22.31
C THR A 538 28.05 11.88 -23.50
N ASP A 539 29.36 12.07 -23.46
CA ASP A 539 30.27 11.58 -24.50
C ASP A 539 30.33 10.05 -24.54
N GLN A 540 30.32 9.38 -23.37
CA GLN A 540 30.22 7.92 -23.28
C GLN A 540 28.91 7.40 -23.87
N LEU A 541 27.77 7.99 -23.52
CA LEU A 541 26.46 7.63 -24.08
C LEU A 541 26.43 7.82 -25.59
N LYS A 542 27.03 8.90 -26.10
CA LYS A 542 27.15 9.13 -27.53
C LYS A 542 27.97 8.04 -28.21
N SER A 543 29.12 7.69 -27.66
CA SER A 543 29.98 6.62 -28.21
C SER A 543 29.31 5.25 -28.19
N LEU A 544 28.58 4.91 -27.11
CA LEU A 544 27.83 3.66 -27.01
C LEU A 544 26.67 3.62 -28.01
N LYS A 545 26.00 4.74 -28.23
CA LYS A 545 24.93 4.85 -29.23
C LYS A 545 25.47 4.67 -30.65
N GLU A 546 26.58 5.30 -30.98
CA GLU A 546 27.25 5.14 -32.28
C GLU A 546 27.70 3.70 -32.50
N GLU A 547 28.27 3.03 -31.49
CA GLU A 547 28.66 1.61 -31.59
C GLU A 547 27.44 0.68 -31.72
N LEU A 548 26.33 0.97 -31.02
CA LEU A 548 25.09 0.20 -31.15
C LEU A 548 24.48 0.35 -32.56
N GLU A 549 24.45 1.56 -33.11
CA GLU A 549 24.00 1.80 -34.49
C GLU A 549 24.89 1.07 -35.50
N ARG A 550 26.21 1.10 -35.30
CA ARG A 550 27.18 0.36 -36.12
C ARG A 550 26.92 -1.15 -36.10
N GLN A 551 26.72 -1.73 -34.92
CA GLN A 551 26.42 -3.16 -34.79
C GLN A 551 25.07 -3.55 -35.39
N ALA A 552 24.07 -2.67 -35.29
CA ALA A 552 22.77 -2.90 -35.92
C ALA A 552 22.88 -2.88 -37.47
N GLU A 553 23.68 -1.97 -38.03
CA GLU A 553 23.97 -1.93 -39.47
C GLU A 553 24.76 -3.16 -39.93
N GLU A 554 25.78 -3.58 -39.18
CA GLU A 554 26.54 -4.80 -39.49
C GLU A 554 25.65 -6.05 -39.48
N ARG A 555 24.75 -6.17 -38.50
CA ARG A 555 23.77 -7.28 -38.46
C ARG A 555 22.81 -7.25 -39.63
N ARG A 556 22.27 -6.07 -39.99
CA ARG A 556 21.40 -5.93 -41.16
C ARG A 556 22.12 -6.33 -42.45
N ALA A 557 23.37 -5.90 -42.63
CA ALA A 557 24.15 -6.27 -43.80
C ALA A 557 24.41 -7.79 -43.86
N ALA A 558 24.75 -8.41 -42.72
CA ALA A 558 24.95 -9.86 -42.64
C ALA A 558 23.65 -10.65 -42.91
N ASP A 559 22.51 -10.17 -42.41
CA ASP A 559 21.21 -10.77 -42.66
C ASP A 559 20.81 -10.63 -44.14
N GLU A 560 21.05 -9.47 -44.76
CA GLU A 560 20.81 -9.26 -46.20
C GLU A 560 21.68 -10.18 -47.08
N GLU A 561 22.96 -10.37 -46.75
CA GLU A 561 23.83 -11.33 -47.45
C GLU A 561 23.34 -12.77 -47.27
N ARG A 562 22.91 -13.14 -46.06
CA ARG A 562 22.37 -14.47 -45.79
C ARG A 562 21.07 -14.74 -46.55
N ILE A 563 20.19 -13.74 -46.65
CA ILE A 563 18.95 -13.85 -47.43
C ILE A 563 19.28 -14.08 -48.91
N LYS A 564 20.21 -13.29 -49.48
CA LYS A 564 20.64 -13.49 -50.88
C LYS A 564 21.21 -14.88 -51.12
N ALA A 565 22.08 -15.37 -50.23
CA ALA A 565 22.65 -16.71 -50.34
C ALA A 565 21.58 -17.82 -50.29
N LEU A 566 20.57 -17.67 -49.42
CA LEU A 566 19.45 -18.62 -49.32
C LEU A 566 18.53 -18.56 -50.55
N GLU A 567 18.33 -17.37 -51.13
CA GLU A 567 17.58 -17.20 -52.37
C GLU A 567 18.29 -17.89 -53.55
N GLU A 568 19.61 -17.70 -53.68
CA GLU A 568 20.43 -18.39 -54.70
C GLU A 568 20.42 -19.91 -54.51
N GLU A 569 20.56 -20.41 -53.28
CA GLU A 569 20.47 -21.85 -52.97
C GLU A 569 19.11 -22.42 -53.33
N LYS A 570 18.03 -21.69 -53.02
CA LYS A 570 16.66 -22.09 -53.37
C LYS A 570 16.46 -22.15 -54.89
N GLU A 571 16.99 -21.20 -55.64
CA GLU A 571 16.94 -21.21 -57.11
C GLU A 571 17.70 -22.41 -57.68
N LEU A 572 18.90 -22.70 -57.16
CA LEU A 572 19.70 -23.86 -57.56
C LEU A 572 18.98 -25.19 -57.26
N LEU A 573 18.42 -25.34 -56.07
CA LEU A 573 17.65 -26.54 -55.69
C LEU A 573 16.37 -26.70 -56.52
N SER A 574 15.71 -25.59 -56.89
CA SER A 574 14.56 -25.63 -57.79
C SER A 574 14.96 -26.11 -59.18
N ALA A 575 16.06 -25.58 -59.73
CA ALA A 575 16.58 -26.00 -61.03
C ALA A 575 17.03 -27.46 -61.04
N GLU A 576 17.66 -27.93 -59.96
CA GLU A 576 18.04 -29.34 -59.79
C GLU A 576 16.80 -30.25 -59.74
N ARG A 577 15.77 -29.87 -58.97
CA ARG A 577 14.49 -30.60 -58.93
C ARG A 577 13.83 -30.68 -60.30
N GLU A 578 13.76 -29.57 -61.04
CA GLU A 578 13.20 -29.55 -62.39
C GLU A 578 13.99 -30.45 -63.36
N SER A 579 15.33 -30.42 -63.28
CA SER A 579 16.18 -31.32 -64.08
C SER A 579 15.95 -32.80 -63.74
N VAL A 580 15.78 -33.14 -62.45
CA VAL A 580 15.51 -34.51 -62.01
C VAL A 580 14.13 -34.96 -62.47
N ILE A 581 13.12 -34.10 -62.37
CA ILE A 581 11.77 -34.38 -62.89
C ILE A 581 11.83 -34.64 -64.39
N ALA A 582 12.47 -33.77 -65.17
CA ALA A 582 12.60 -33.94 -66.61
C ALA A 582 13.32 -35.25 -66.99
N ALA A 583 14.39 -35.61 -66.26
CA ALA A 583 15.09 -36.88 -66.47
C ALA A 583 14.21 -38.09 -66.15
N LYS A 584 13.41 -38.02 -65.07
CA LYS A 584 12.50 -39.09 -64.67
C LYS A 584 11.31 -39.24 -65.62
N GLU A 585 10.75 -38.13 -66.10
CA GLU A 585 9.70 -38.15 -67.13
C GLU A 585 10.21 -38.79 -68.43
N ALA A 586 11.43 -38.46 -68.86
CA ALA A 586 12.06 -39.09 -70.02
C ALA A 586 12.29 -40.60 -69.83
N GLU A 587 12.74 -41.01 -68.63
CA GLU A 587 12.90 -42.42 -68.27
C GLU A 587 11.56 -43.18 -68.29
N VAL A 588 10.50 -42.58 -67.74
CA VAL A 588 9.15 -43.15 -67.75
C VAL A 588 8.62 -43.31 -69.18
N GLU A 589 8.77 -42.31 -70.04
CA GLU A 589 8.32 -42.42 -71.43
C GLU A 589 9.12 -43.49 -72.19
N SER A 590 10.44 -43.59 -71.96
CA SER A 590 11.26 -44.67 -72.52
C SER A 590 10.80 -46.05 -72.05
N VAL A 591 10.46 -46.23 -70.77
CA VAL A 591 9.97 -47.51 -70.23
C VAL A 591 8.59 -47.85 -70.82
N LYS A 592 7.74 -46.84 -71.00
CA LYS A 592 6.41 -47.00 -71.61
C LYS A 592 6.50 -47.42 -73.08
N ASP A 593 7.42 -46.84 -73.84
CA ASP A 593 7.70 -47.26 -75.22
C ASP A 593 8.26 -48.69 -75.28
N GLN A 594 9.16 -49.06 -74.35
CA GLN A 594 9.64 -50.43 -74.22
C GLN A 594 8.50 -51.41 -73.91
N LEU A 595 7.63 -51.08 -72.95
CA LEU A 595 6.47 -51.90 -72.62
C LEU A 595 5.52 -52.07 -73.81
N LYS A 596 5.28 -51.00 -74.57
CA LYS A 596 4.46 -51.07 -75.78
C LYS A 596 5.09 -51.98 -76.83
N SER A 597 6.40 -51.86 -77.07
CA SER A 597 7.11 -52.74 -78.02
C SER A 597 7.07 -54.21 -77.60
N LEU A 598 7.20 -54.49 -76.29
CA LEU A 598 7.08 -55.84 -75.74
C LEU A 598 5.66 -56.38 -75.85
N GLN A 599 4.66 -55.52 -75.68
CA GLN A 599 3.26 -55.89 -75.86
C GLN A 599 2.94 -56.23 -77.32
N GLU A 600 3.41 -55.43 -78.28
CA GLU A 600 3.26 -55.70 -79.71
C GLU A 600 3.97 -57.01 -80.12
N GLU A 601 5.17 -57.26 -79.59
CA GLU A 601 5.89 -58.53 -79.82
C GLU A 601 5.15 -59.73 -79.21
N LEU A 602 4.57 -59.59 -78.02
CA LEU A 602 3.77 -60.64 -77.39
C LEU A 602 2.50 -60.95 -78.19
N GLU A 603 1.80 -59.92 -78.70
CA GLU A 603 0.64 -60.09 -79.56
C GLU A 603 1.01 -60.79 -80.87
N ARG A 604 2.13 -60.41 -81.49
CA ARG A 604 2.66 -61.08 -82.68
C ARG A 604 2.97 -62.55 -82.42
N GLN A 605 3.64 -62.88 -81.32
CA GLN A 605 3.91 -64.28 -80.95
C GLN A 605 2.63 -65.07 -80.68
N ALA A 606 1.60 -64.43 -80.12
CA ALA A 606 0.30 -65.06 -79.92
C ALA A 606 -0.42 -65.34 -81.26
N GLU A 607 -0.33 -64.42 -82.23
CA GLU A 607 -0.85 -64.62 -83.59
C GLU A 607 -0.11 -65.73 -84.34
N GLU A 608 1.23 -65.75 -84.28
CA GLU A 608 2.05 -66.81 -84.89
C GLU A 608 1.70 -68.18 -84.29
N ARG A 609 1.48 -68.27 -82.97
CA ARG A 609 1.00 -69.50 -82.32
C ARG A 609 -0.40 -69.90 -82.79
N ARG A 610 -1.35 -68.95 -82.89
CA ARG A 610 -2.69 -69.25 -83.43
C ARG A 610 -2.63 -69.76 -84.87
N ALA A 611 -1.81 -69.15 -85.71
CA ALA A 611 -1.61 -69.60 -87.09
C ALA A 611 -0.97 -70.99 -87.15
N ALA A 612 0.01 -71.26 -86.30
CA ALA A 612 0.62 -72.59 -86.19
C ALA A 612 -0.37 -73.65 -85.69
N ASP A 613 -1.19 -73.32 -84.69
CA ASP A 613 -2.24 -74.21 -84.18
C ASP A 613 -3.30 -74.48 -85.25
N GLU A 614 -3.70 -73.47 -86.04
CA GLU A 614 -4.65 -73.61 -87.15
C GLU A 614 -4.09 -74.48 -88.28
N GLN A 615 -2.82 -74.26 -88.66
CA GLN A 615 -2.13 -75.13 -89.63
C GLN A 615 -2.04 -76.58 -89.12
N MET A 616 -1.70 -76.77 -87.84
CA MET A 616 -1.65 -78.11 -87.23
C MET A 616 -3.03 -78.78 -87.24
N LEU A 617 -4.09 -78.01 -86.98
CA LEU A 617 -5.46 -78.49 -86.99
C LEU A 617 -5.91 -78.91 -88.40
N ASP A 618 -5.51 -78.17 -89.44
CA ASP A 618 -5.78 -78.56 -90.83
C ASP A 618 -4.97 -79.78 -91.29
N VAL A 619 -3.71 -79.92 -90.85
CA VAL A 619 -2.93 -81.14 -91.05
C VAL A 619 -3.62 -82.33 -90.37
N LEU A 620 -4.09 -82.17 -89.13
CA LEU A 620 -4.81 -83.22 -88.40
C LEU A 620 -6.15 -83.58 -89.06
N LYS A 621 -6.88 -82.62 -89.62
CA LYS A 621 -8.10 -82.89 -90.42
C LYS A 621 -7.76 -83.71 -91.66
N ALA A 622 -6.75 -83.30 -92.42
CA ALA A 622 -6.32 -84.01 -93.62
C ALA A 622 -5.86 -85.44 -93.30
N GLU A 623 -5.10 -85.63 -92.22
CA GLU A 623 -4.70 -86.96 -91.75
C GLU A 623 -5.91 -87.81 -91.35
N ASN A 624 -6.89 -87.24 -90.63
CA ASN A 624 -8.14 -87.92 -90.30
C ASN A 624 -8.95 -88.32 -91.53
N GLU A 625 -9.05 -87.44 -92.52
CA GLU A 625 -9.74 -87.72 -93.78
C GLU A 625 -9.02 -88.83 -94.55
N GLN A 626 -7.68 -88.85 -94.53
CA GLN A 626 -6.88 -89.95 -95.06
C GLN A 626 -7.13 -91.27 -94.29
N TYR A 627 -7.24 -91.23 -92.96
CA TYR A 627 -7.61 -92.40 -92.16
C TYR A 627 -9.02 -92.89 -92.47
N LEU A 628 -9.98 -92.00 -92.68
CA LEU A 628 -11.35 -92.33 -93.08
C LEU A 628 -11.38 -93.01 -94.45
N GLN A 629 -10.71 -92.44 -95.46
CA GLN A 629 -10.60 -93.06 -96.78
C GLN A 629 -9.91 -94.43 -96.71
N LYS A 630 -8.83 -94.55 -95.93
CA LYS A 630 -8.15 -95.83 -95.70
C LYS A 630 -9.09 -96.82 -95.02
N HIS A 631 -9.84 -96.40 -94.01
CA HIS A 631 -10.83 -97.24 -93.33
C HIS A 631 -11.95 -97.68 -94.27
N GLU A 632 -12.47 -96.80 -95.13
CA GLU A 632 -13.45 -97.15 -96.16
C GLU A 632 -12.89 -98.14 -97.19
N SER A 633 -11.65 -97.93 -97.66
CA SER A 633 -10.98 -98.90 -98.56
C SER A 633 -10.78 -100.26 -97.90
N LEU A 634 -10.43 -100.28 -96.61
CA LEU A 634 -10.29 -101.50 -95.83
C LEU A 634 -11.65 -102.15 -95.59
N LYS A 635 -12.72 -101.36 -95.41
CA LYS A 635 -14.08 -101.85 -95.27
C LYS A 635 -14.58 -102.47 -96.57
N LEU A 636 -14.35 -101.83 -97.72
CA LEU A 636 -14.67 -102.40 -99.04
C LEU A 636 -13.87 -103.68 -99.30
N SER A 637 -12.57 -103.69 -98.98
CA SER A 637 -11.74 -104.90 -99.05
C SER A 637 -12.23 -105.98 -98.08
N LEU A 638 -12.69 -105.61 -96.88
CA LEU A 638 -13.29 -106.54 -95.92
C LEU A 638 -14.60 -107.10 -96.46
N GLU A 639 -15.49 -106.28 -97.01
CA GLU A 639 -16.75 -106.69 -97.65
C GLU A 639 -16.48 -107.59 -98.86
N GLU A 640 -15.46 -107.31 -99.66
CA GLU A 640 -14.98 -108.17 -100.74
C GLU A 640 -14.47 -109.51 -100.19
N LYS A 641 -13.65 -109.49 -99.12
CA LYS A 641 -13.24 -110.71 -98.42
C LYS A 641 -14.40 -111.42 -97.74
N GLN A 642 -15.44 -110.73 -97.33
CA GLN A 642 -16.64 -111.31 -96.71
C GLN A 642 -17.57 -111.92 -97.77
N ALA A 643 -17.62 -111.32 -98.97
CA ALA A 643 -18.20 -111.89 -100.18
C ALA A 643 -17.42 -113.12 -100.64
N GLU A 644 -16.09 -113.06 -100.61
CA GLU A 644 -15.21 -114.20 -100.89
C GLU A 644 -15.42 -115.30 -99.85
N VAL A 645 -15.48 -114.98 -98.55
CA VAL A 645 -15.80 -115.93 -97.47
C VAL A 645 -17.21 -116.49 -97.61
N SER A 646 -18.21 -115.73 -98.04
CA SER A 646 -19.56 -116.26 -98.27
C SER A 646 -19.66 -117.10 -99.56
N SER A 647 -18.88 -116.78 -100.59
CA SER A 647 -18.68 -117.65 -101.76
C SER A 647 -17.94 -118.93 -101.38
N LEU A 648 -16.92 -118.83 -100.52
CA LEU A 648 -16.21 -119.97 -99.96
C LEU A 648 -17.07 -120.73 -98.97
N ARG A 649 -18.03 -120.09 -98.28
CA ARG A 649 -18.97 -120.75 -97.36
C ARG A 649 -20.06 -121.49 -98.10
N THR A 650 -20.54 -120.96 -99.22
CA THR A 650 -21.43 -121.68 -100.13
C THR A 650 -20.68 -122.81 -100.85
N GLU A 651 -19.42 -122.61 -101.22
CA GLU A 651 -18.54 -123.68 -101.70
C GLU A 651 -18.19 -124.66 -100.58
N LEU A 652 -18.06 -124.23 -99.32
CA LEU A 652 -17.83 -125.07 -98.14
C LEU A 652 -19.09 -125.85 -97.79
N GLU A 653 -20.30 -125.30 -97.93
CA GLU A 653 -21.56 -126.05 -97.82
C GLU A 653 -21.67 -127.09 -98.93
N ARG A 654 -21.23 -126.74 -100.15
CA ARG A 654 -21.06 -127.68 -101.27
C ARG A 654 -19.98 -128.73 -101.01
N GLN A 655 -18.95 -128.38 -100.25
CA GLN A 655 -17.88 -129.27 -99.84
C GLN A 655 -18.25 -130.06 -98.59
N ILE A 656 -19.15 -129.61 -97.71
CA ILE A 656 -19.67 -130.33 -96.54
C ILE A 656 -20.67 -131.40 -97.00
N GLU A 657 -21.43 -131.16 -98.08
CA GLU A 657 -22.14 -132.24 -98.81
C GLU A 657 -21.18 -133.26 -99.45
N ARG A 658 -19.91 -132.89 -99.70
CA ARG A 658 -18.87 -133.77 -100.27
C ARG A 658 -17.85 -134.29 -99.24
N ALA A 659 -17.85 -133.75 -98.02
CA ALA A 659 -16.94 -134.04 -96.92
C ALA A 659 -17.66 -134.70 -95.73
N ALA A 660 -18.79 -135.37 -96.01
CA ALA A 660 -19.15 -136.66 -95.42
C ALA A 660 -18.18 -137.80 -95.85
N ALA A 661 -17.11 -137.45 -96.58
CA ALA A 661 -15.91 -138.23 -96.79
C ALA A 661 -14.68 -137.36 -96.46
N ALA A 662 -13.99 -137.70 -95.37
CA ALA A 662 -12.70 -137.17 -94.89
C ALA A 662 -12.73 -135.82 -94.13
N GLU A 663 -12.44 -135.94 -92.83
CA GLU A 663 -12.35 -134.94 -91.76
C GLU A 663 -10.88 -134.58 -91.45
N VAL A 664 -10.63 -133.40 -90.82
CA VAL A 664 -9.50 -132.94 -89.94
C VAL A 664 -9.17 -131.44 -90.20
N VAL A 665 -9.72 -130.45 -89.46
CA VAL A 665 -9.26 -129.76 -88.20
C VAL A 665 -8.11 -128.75 -88.45
N VAL A 666 -8.24 -127.40 -88.39
CA VAL A 666 -8.55 -126.39 -87.31
C VAL A 666 -7.46 -126.40 -86.19
N GLU A 667 -6.72 -125.35 -85.79
CA GLU A 667 -7.10 -124.00 -85.32
C GLU A 667 -5.85 -123.14 -84.96
N GLY A 668 -6.02 -121.81 -84.88
CA GLY A 668 -5.11 -120.87 -84.22
C GLY A 668 -5.32 -119.43 -84.74
N SER A 669 -5.31 -118.36 -83.94
CA SER A 669 -4.39 -118.07 -82.83
C SER A 669 -4.58 -116.59 -82.36
N PRO A 670 -3.71 -115.99 -81.51
CA PRO A 670 -4.11 -115.27 -80.31
C PRO A 670 -3.70 -113.78 -80.44
N LYS A 671 -4.40 -113.02 -81.28
CA LYS A 671 -4.02 -111.62 -81.61
C LYS A 671 -4.94 -110.54 -81.03
N GLU A 672 -6.12 -110.88 -80.52
CA GLU A 672 -7.08 -109.88 -80.02
C GLU A 672 -6.84 -109.47 -78.57
N MET A 673 -6.17 -110.30 -77.76
CA MET A 673 -5.89 -110.00 -76.35
C MET A 673 -4.80 -108.93 -76.18
N LYS A 674 -3.88 -108.79 -77.15
CA LYS A 674 -2.78 -107.82 -77.09
C LYS A 674 -3.26 -106.39 -77.35
N LYS A 675 -4.24 -106.22 -78.25
CA LYS A 675 -4.75 -104.90 -78.65
C LYS A 675 -5.60 -104.22 -77.57
N LYS A 676 -6.29 -105.00 -76.72
CA LYS A 676 -7.06 -104.47 -75.58
C LYS A 676 -6.17 -104.12 -74.37
N MET A 677 -5.03 -104.79 -74.23
CA MET A 677 -4.05 -104.50 -73.17
C MET A 677 -3.29 -103.18 -73.43
N ASP A 678 -2.98 -102.87 -74.70
CA ASP A 678 -2.29 -101.62 -75.06
C ASP A 678 -3.19 -100.37 -74.95
N ALA A 679 -4.50 -100.52 -75.10
CA ALA A 679 -5.46 -99.42 -74.92
C ALA A 679 -5.64 -99.04 -73.43
N ALA A 680 -5.69 -100.03 -72.54
CA ALA A 680 -5.80 -99.82 -71.10
C ALA A 680 -4.52 -99.19 -70.50
N ILE A 681 -3.35 -99.43 -71.09
CA ILE A 681 -2.09 -98.81 -70.67
C ILE A 681 -2.08 -97.31 -70.97
N LYS A 682 -2.63 -96.87 -72.10
CA LYS A 682 -2.69 -95.44 -72.47
C LYS A 682 -3.65 -94.61 -71.61
N GLU A 683 -4.78 -95.16 -71.17
CA GLU A 683 -5.68 -94.43 -70.25
C GLU A 683 -5.09 -94.30 -68.85
N ARG A 684 -4.40 -95.34 -68.37
CA ARG A 684 -3.68 -95.29 -67.07
C ARG A 684 -2.63 -94.17 -67.03
N ASP A 685 -1.96 -93.90 -68.14
CA ASP A 685 -0.91 -92.89 -68.19
C ASP A 685 -1.48 -91.46 -68.24
N LYS A 686 -2.67 -91.24 -68.82
CA LYS A 686 -3.40 -89.96 -68.72
C LYS A 686 -3.89 -89.65 -67.30
N PHE A 687 -4.39 -90.67 -66.58
CA PHE A 687 -4.77 -90.49 -65.18
C PHE A 687 -3.58 -90.21 -64.26
N LYS A 688 -2.37 -90.69 -64.61
CA LYS A 688 -1.13 -90.35 -63.90
C LYS A 688 -0.74 -88.88 -64.08
N GLU A 689 -0.99 -88.30 -65.25
CA GLU A 689 -0.69 -86.90 -65.56
C GLU A 689 -1.60 -85.94 -64.78
N ILE A 690 -2.91 -86.19 -64.79
CA ILE A 690 -3.90 -85.41 -64.00
C ILE A 690 -3.61 -85.51 -62.50
N LEU A 691 -3.21 -86.69 -62.00
CA LEU A 691 -2.77 -86.86 -60.61
C LEU A 691 -1.45 -86.13 -60.29
N GLY A 692 -0.62 -85.86 -61.31
CA GLY A 692 0.57 -85.03 -61.21
C GLY A 692 0.22 -83.56 -61.02
N GLU A 693 -0.69 -83.04 -61.84
CA GLU A 693 -1.18 -81.65 -61.78
C GLU A 693 -1.95 -81.36 -60.49
N LEU A 694 -2.79 -82.29 -60.02
CA LEU A 694 -3.47 -82.16 -58.72
C LEU A 694 -2.49 -82.16 -57.53
N LYS A 695 -1.34 -82.84 -57.65
CA LYS A 695 -0.29 -82.81 -56.63
C LYS A 695 0.51 -81.52 -56.65
N THR A 696 0.71 -80.88 -57.81
CA THR A 696 1.37 -79.57 -57.88
C THR A 696 0.45 -78.47 -57.37
N LEU A 697 -0.84 -78.49 -57.73
CA LEU A 697 -1.83 -77.53 -57.22
C LEU A 697 -1.96 -77.60 -55.68
N ARG A 698 -2.02 -78.81 -55.12
CA ARG A 698 -2.07 -79.00 -53.66
C ARG A 698 -0.79 -78.54 -52.97
N LYS A 699 0.37 -78.63 -53.62
CA LYS A 699 1.64 -78.09 -53.10
C LYS A 699 1.64 -76.56 -53.12
N GLU A 700 1.05 -75.93 -54.14
CA GLU A 700 0.91 -74.48 -54.21
C GLU A 700 -0.08 -73.95 -53.17
N ASP A 701 -1.24 -74.60 -53.00
CA ASP A 701 -2.23 -74.19 -51.98
C ASP A 701 -1.68 -74.35 -50.56
N THR A 702 -0.93 -75.41 -50.29
CA THR A 702 -0.27 -75.58 -48.98
C THR A 702 0.89 -74.60 -48.77
N LYS A 703 1.53 -74.12 -49.84
CA LYS A 703 2.54 -73.06 -49.76
C LYS A 703 1.88 -71.70 -49.46
N LYS A 704 0.80 -71.36 -50.17
CA LYS A 704 -0.02 -70.15 -49.91
C LYS A 704 -0.61 -70.16 -48.50
N LEU A 705 -1.12 -71.30 -48.02
CA LEU A 705 -1.63 -71.44 -46.66
C LEU A 705 -0.52 -71.19 -45.62
N LYS A 706 0.69 -71.69 -45.85
CA LYS A 706 1.85 -71.43 -44.97
C LYS A 706 2.30 -69.97 -45.03
N GLU A 707 2.25 -69.33 -46.19
CA GLU A 707 2.56 -67.90 -46.35
C GLU A 707 1.53 -67.03 -45.60
N VAL A 708 0.23 -67.31 -45.75
CA VAL A 708 -0.84 -66.62 -45.00
C VAL A 708 -0.70 -66.88 -43.49
N GLN A 709 -0.37 -68.11 -43.08
CA GLN A 709 -0.15 -68.42 -41.67
C GLN A 709 1.09 -67.70 -41.11
N ALA A 710 2.14 -67.53 -41.92
CA ALA A 710 3.33 -66.77 -41.55
C ALA A 710 3.02 -65.26 -41.44
N GLN A 711 2.28 -64.69 -42.40
CA GLN A 711 1.80 -63.30 -42.35
C GLN A 711 0.89 -63.05 -41.14
N LEU A 712 -0.02 -63.97 -40.82
CA LEU A 712 -0.89 -63.87 -39.65
C LEU A 712 -0.08 -63.95 -38.35
N LYS A 713 0.97 -64.79 -38.31
CA LYS A 713 1.90 -64.83 -37.17
C LYS A 713 2.69 -63.52 -37.04
N GLN A 714 3.14 -62.95 -38.16
CA GLN A 714 3.87 -61.68 -38.18
C GLN A 714 2.96 -60.51 -37.75
N LEU A 715 1.72 -60.45 -38.22
CA LEU A 715 0.74 -59.44 -37.79
C LEU A 715 0.41 -59.58 -36.30
N LYS A 716 0.22 -60.81 -35.80
CA LYS A 716 0.04 -61.05 -34.36
C LYS A 716 1.24 -60.57 -33.55
N GLN A 717 2.46 -60.80 -34.03
CA GLN A 717 3.67 -60.29 -33.38
C GLN A 717 3.70 -58.76 -33.42
N GLN A 718 3.42 -58.14 -34.57
CA GLN A 718 3.36 -56.67 -34.67
C GLN A 718 2.28 -56.05 -33.78
N PHE A 719 1.13 -56.70 -33.62
CA PHE A 719 0.11 -56.26 -32.68
C PHE A 719 0.57 -56.42 -31.23
N ALA A 720 1.26 -57.51 -30.90
CA ALA A 720 1.84 -57.71 -29.57
C ALA A 720 2.89 -56.62 -29.28
N ASP A 721 3.87 -56.42 -30.17
CA ASP A 721 4.94 -55.43 -30.03
C ASP A 721 4.37 -53.99 -29.95
N LYS A 722 3.36 -53.66 -30.77
CA LYS A 722 2.69 -52.35 -30.71
C LYS A 722 1.85 -52.18 -29.45
N SER A 723 1.18 -53.24 -28.97
CA SER A 723 0.43 -53.19 -27.72
C SER A 723 1.36 -53.03 -26.52
N GLU A 724 2.52 -53.68 -26.53
CA GLU A 724 3.56 -53.53 -25.51
C GLU A 724 4.16 -52.12 -25.54
N ALA A 725 4.50 -51.60 -26.72
CA ALA A 725 4.98 -50.23 -26.88
C ALA A 725 3.94 -49.17 -26.44
N LEU A 726 2.65 -49.41 -26.70
CA LEU A 726 1.56 -48.55 -26.23
C LEU A 726 1.39 -48.64 -24.71
N ASP A 727 1.48 -49.85 -24.13
CA ASP A 727 1.41 -50.03 -22.68
C ASP A 727 2.59 -49.38 -21.98
N ASP A 728 3.80 -49.46 -22.55
CA ASP A 728 4.99 -48.79 -21.99
C ASP A 728 4.93 -47.27 -22.17
N SER A 729 4.41 -46.78 -23.30
CA SER A 729 4.11 -45.35 -23.47
C SER A 729 3.07 -44.87 -22.47
N ARG A 730 2.04 -45.69 -22.20
CA ARG A 730 1.01 -45.39 -21.20
C ARG A 730 1.58 -45.39 -19.78
N LYS A 731 2.42 -46.35 -19.41
CA LYS A 731 3.15 -46.36 -18.13
C LYS A 731 4.07 -45.14 -18.00
N SER A 732 4.79 -44.78 -19.06
CA SER A 732 5.65 -43.60 -19.09
C SER A 732 4.85 -42.31 -18.90
N LEU A 733 3.72 -42.17 -19.60
CA LEU A 733 2.78 -41.05 -19.39
C LEU A 733 2.22 -41.02 -17.97
N PHE A 734 1.86 -42.17 -17.40
CA PHE A 734 1.42 -42.25 -16.00
C PHE A 734 2.53 -41.83 -15.03
N HIS A 735 3.76 -42.30 -15.20
CA HIS A 735 4.88 -41.89 -14.35
C HIS A 735 5.23 -40.41 -14.52
N MET A 736 5.10 -39.86 -15.72
CA MET A 736 5.31 -38.44 -15.97
C MET A 736 4.20 -37.60 -15.31
N GLN A 737 2.94 -38.02 -15.42
CA GLN A 737 1.82 -37.39 -14.72
C GLN A 737 1.98 -37.49 -13.20
N GLU A 738 2.36 -38.65 -12.67
CA GLU A 738 2.64 -38.85 -11.25
C GLU A 738 3.80 -37.97 -10.77
N LYS A 739 4.88 -37.86 -11.55
CA LYS A 739 6.00 -36.98 -11.25
C LYS A 739 5.60 -35.50 -11.28
N LEU A 740 4.77 -35.08 -12.22
CA LEU A 740 4.22 -33.72 -12.25
C LEU A 740 3.34 -33.43 -11.04
N LEU A 741 2.50 -34.39 -10.65
CA LEU A 741 1.67 -34.29 -9.44
C LEU A 741 2.52 -34.22 -8.17
N ILE A 742 3.59 -35.01 -8.07
CA ILE A 742 4.53 -34.95 -6.95
C ILE A 742 5.24 -33.59 -6.92
N LEU A 743 5.74 -33.09 -8.05
CA LEU A 743 6.40 -31.78 -8.13
C LEU A 743 5.44 -30.64 -7.77
N GLN A 744 4.19 -30.71 -8.22
CA GLN A 744 3.17 -29.74 -7.87
C GLN A 744 2.88 -29.78 -6.36
N ARG A 745 2.73 -30.99 -5.80
CA ARG A 745 2.52 -31.18 -4.37
C ARG A 745 3.73 -30.72 -3.56
N GLU A 746 4.96 -30.98 -4.00
CA GLU A 746 6.18 -30.49 -3.36
C GLU A 746 6.29 -28.96 -3.45
N ALA A 747 5.84 -28.34 -4.55
CA ALA A 747 5.79 -26.88 -4.67
C ALA A 747 4.73 -26.26 -3.74
N GLU A 748 3.58 -26.92 -3.58
CA GLU A 748 2.48 -26.50 -2.70
C GLU A 748 2.77 -26.76 -1.21
N GLU A 749 3.41 -27.87 -0.87
CA GLU A 749 3.76 -28.28 0.50
C GLU A 749 5.09 -27.67 0.99
N ARG A 750 5.88 -27.04 0.09
CA ARG A 750 7.09 -26.31 0.50
C ARG A 750 6.70 -25.16 1.41
N PRO A 751 7.11 -25.17 2.69
CA PRO A 751 6.81 -24.09 3.61
C PRO A 751 7.43 -22.80 3.08
N ASP A 752 6.74 -21.67 3.29
CA ASP A 752 7.19 -20.35 2.81
C ASP A 752 8.63 -20.04 3.22
N SER A 753 9.15 -20.64 4.31
CA SER A 753 10.52 -20.51 4.81
C SER A 753 11.59 -21.01 3.83
N ASP A 754 11.28 -22.01 3.00
CA ASP A 754 12.24 -22.72 2.16
C ASP A 754 12.23 -22.22 0.70
N ARG A 755 11.29 -21.33 0.37
CA ARG A 755 11.25 -20.63 -0.92
C ARG A 755 12.42 -19.66 -1.01
N SER A 756 13.12 -19.70 -2.13
CA SER A 756 14.19 -18.75 -2.43
C SER A 756 13.67 -17.32 -2.36
N GLU A 757 14.50 -16.37 -1.95
CA GLU A 757 14.13 -14.95 -1.90
C GLU A 757 13.66 -14.43 -3.28
N VAL A 758 14.26 -14.97 -4.35
CA VAL A 758 13.84 -14.72 -5.75
C VAL A 758 12.45 -15.27 -6.02
N GLU A 759 12.12 -16.48 -5.55
CA GLU A 759 10.77 -17.06 -5.71
C GLU A 759 9.73 -16.23 -4.96
N ARG A 760 10.06 -15.73 -3.76
CA ARG A 760 9.17 -14.83 -3.01
C ARG A 760 8.97 -13.48 -3.69
N LEU A 761 10.02 -12.95 -4.34
CA LEU A 761 9.93 -11.72 -5.13
C LEU A 761 9.05 -11.92 -6.37
N LEU A 762 9.24 -13.04 -7.09
CA LEU A 762 8.41 -13.41 -8.23
C LEU A 762 6.95 -13.62 -7.83
N GLU A 763 6.66 -14.30 -6.71
CA GLU A 763 5.29 -14.44 -6.21
C GLU A 763 4.66 -13.10 -5.83
N ARG A 764 5.43 -12.18 -5.24
CA ARG A 764 4.94 -10.82 -4.97
C ARG A 764 4.67 -10.05 -6.26
N GLN A 765 5.53 -10.16 -7.27
CA GLN A 765 5.34 -9.52 -8.57
C GLN A 765 4.15 -10.12 -9.33
N ILE A 766 4.03 -11.44 -9.39
CA ILE A 766 2.87 -12.14 -9.96
C ILE A 766 1.61 -11.71 -9.23
N GLY A 767 1.62 -11.70 -7.89
CA GLY A 767 0.49 -11.23 -7.09
C GLY A 767 0.17 -9.75 -7.28
N LYS A 768 1.16 -8.91 -7.62
CA LYS A 768 0.96 -7.49 -7.97
C LYS A 768 0.34 -7.36 -9.36
N MET A 769 0.90 -8.04 -10.37
CA MET A 769 0.35 -8.04 -11.73
C MET A 769 -1.05 -8.65 -11.78
N GLU A 770 -1.36 -9.65 -10.97
CA GLU A 770 -2.71 -10.21 -10.86
C GLU A 770 -3.71 -9.21 -10.24
N ARG A 771 -3.26 -8.37 -9.30
CA ARG A 771 -4.09 -7.29 -8.75
C ARG A 771 -4.29 -6.18 -9.77
N GLU A 772 -3.23 -5.71 -10.41
CA GLU A 772 -3.29 -4.71 -11.48
C GLU A 772 -4.19 -5.19 -12.63
N ARG A 773 -4.08 -6.47 -13.02
CA ARG A 773 -4.97 -7.08 -14.02
C ARG A 773 -6.43 -7.13 -13.56
N LYS A 774 -6.69 -7.44 -12.28
CA LYS A 774 -8.05 -7.45 -11.73
C LYS A 774 -8.64 -6.04 -11.68
N GLU A 775 -7.84 -5.05 -11.30
CA GLU A 775 -8.22 -3.63 -11.32
C GLU A 775 -8.55 -3.15 -12.73
N LEU A 776 -7.69 -3.44 -13.72
CA LEU A 776 -7.95 -3.14 -15.13
C LEU A 776 -9.20 -3.85 -15.67
N LEU A 777 -9.47 -5.08 -15.25
CA LEU A 777 -10.69 -5.79 -15.63
C LEU A 777 -11.94 -5.14 -15.02
N ILE A 778 -11.85 -4.63 -13.78
CA ILE A 778 -12.94 -3.91 -13.13
C ILE A 778 -13.17 -2.57 -13.85
N GLU A 779 -12.11 -1.80 -14.10
CA GLU A 779 -12.17 -0.53 -14.83
C GLU A 779 -12.76 -0.71 -16.23
N HIS A 780 -12.29 -1.72 -16.99
CA HIS A 780 -12.85 -2.04 -18.29
C HIS A 780 -14.33 -2.45 -18.22
N GLN A 781 -14.72 -3.20 -17.18
CA GLN A 781 -16.12 -3.57 -16.96
C GLN A 781 -16.98 -2.33 -16.65
N GLU A 782 -16.46 -1.39 -15.87
CA GLU A 782 -17.11 -0.11 -15.57
C GLU A 782 -17.26 0.75 -16.83
N GLU A 783 -16.21 0.86 -17.66
CA GLU A 783 -16.25 1.56 -18.94
C GLU A 783 -17.28 0.94 -19.90
N VAL A 784 -17.29 -0.38 -20.03
CA VAL A 784 -18.28 -1.10 -20.85
C VAL A 784 -19.69 -0.84 -20.34
N THR A 785 -19.88 -0.82 -19.02
CA THR A 785 -21.18 -0.52 -18.40
C THR A 785 -21.60 0.92 -18.69
N ALA A 786 -20.69 1.90 -18.56
CA ALA A 786 -20.96 3.31 -18.87
C ALA A 786 -21.28 3.52 -20.37
N LEU A 787 -20.57 2.86 -21.27
CA LEU A 787 -20.87 2.88 -22.71
C LEU A 787 -22.24 2.27 -23.00
N GLN A 788 -22.60 1.18 -22.32
CA GLN A 788 -23.92 0.56 -22.45
C GLN A 788 -25.02 1.52 -21.97
N GLU A 789 -24.84 2.21 -20.85
CA GLU A 789 -25.76 3.23 -20.35
C GLU A 789 -25.93 4.39 -21.35
N ILE A 790 -24.84 4.84 -21.99
CA ILE A 790 -24.90 5.87 -23.03
C ILE A 790 -25.67 5.36 -24.25
N ILE A 791 -25.43 4.12 -24.69
CA ILE A 791 -26.15 3.49 -25.80
C ILE A 791 -27.64 3.38 -25.47
N ASP A 792 -27.99 2.98 -24.25
CA ASP A 792 -29.38 2.87 -23.81
C ASP A 792 -30.04 4.25 -23.69
N ALA A 793 -29.32 5.27 -23.21
CA ALA A 793 -29.76 6.66 -23.19
C ALA A 793 -29.97 7.24 -24.60
N LEU A 794 -29.10 6.91 -25.55
CA LEU A 794 -29.26 7.34 -26.96
C LEU A 794 -30.37 6.56 -27.67
N SER A 795 -30.52 5.28 -27.38
CA SER A 795 -31.55 4.41 -27.95
C SER A 795 -32.95 4.75 -27.43
N SER A 796 -33.06 5.13 -26.15
CA SER A 796 -34.31 5.63 -25.56
C SER A 796 -34.67 7.04 -26.02
N ARG A 797 -33.69 7.82 -26.51
CA ARG A 797 -33.88 9.18 -27.03
C ARG A 797 -34.16 9.23 -28.54
N GLN A 798 -34.32 8.08 -29.21
CA GLN A 798 -34.83 8.05 -30.57
C GLN A 798 -36.24 8.66 -30.62
N PRO A 799 -36.50 9.61 -31.53
CA PRO A 799 -37.66 10.47 -31.45
C PRO A 799 -38.95 9.73 -31.81
N GLN A 800 -39.86 9.63 -30.85
CA GLN A 800 -41.28 9.42 -31.14
C GLN A 800 -41.90 10.61 -31.89
N ASP A 801 -41.16 11.70 -32.10
CA ASP A 801 -41.59 12.88 -32.87
C ASP A 801 -41.58 12.69 -34.40
N ALA A 802 -41.24 11.51 -34.91
CA ALA A 802 -41.28 11.21 -36.35
C ALA A 802 -42.59 10.56 -36.84
N LEU A 803 -43.61 10.39 -35.98
CA LEU A 803 -44.90 9.76 -36.35
C LEU A 803 -46.13 10.66 -36.19
N THR A 804 -45.95 11.96 -35.97
CA THR A 804 -47.03 12.97 -36.00
C THR A 804 -46.68 14.15 -36.90
N SER A 805 -46.47 13.89 -38.19
CA SER A 805 -46.64 14.88 -39.26
C SER A 805 -47.26 14.26 -40.51
#